data_AF-A0A961HEX7-F1
#
_entry.id   AF-A0A961HEX7-F1
#
_cell.length_a   1.000
_cell.length_b   1.000
_cell.length_c   1.000
_cell.angle_alpha   90.00
_cell.angle_beta   90.00
_cell.angle_gamma   90.00
#
_symmetry.space_group_name_H-M   'P 1'
#
loop_
_entity.id
_entity.type
_entity.pdbx_description
1 polymer ?
#
loop_
_entity_poly.entity_id
_entity_poly.type
_entity_poly.pdbx_seq_one_letter_code
_entity_poly.pdbx_strand_id
1 'polypeptide(L)'
;GDFVTTEDGTGVVHMAPAYGEDDKATTDTVGIVPVTPVDSKGRFDSQVPDYQGQQVFEANAAIIRDLKNGTGAAAVNGPVLIRHETYDHPYPHCWRCRNPLIYRAVSSWFVRVSEFRDRMVELNQQITWYPEHVKDGQFGKWLSGARDWSISRNRYWGTPIPVWVSDDPAHPRIDVYGSLDELERDFGVRPENLHRPYIDELTRPNPDDPAGKSTMRRIEDVFDVWFDSGSMPYGQVHYPFENSDWFAGSADTEAHFPGDFIVEYIGQTRGWFYTLHVLATALFDRPAFKTCVAHGIVLGNDGAKMSKSLRNYPDVNEVFDRDGSDAMRWFLMASPILRGGNLIVTEQGIREGVRQVLLPLWNAYSFLTLYAPRVGTWRTDSTHVLDRYILAKLAVLRDELTDALDVCDISGACEQLRQFTDALTNWYVRRSRSRFWEEDAEAIDTLHTVLEVTTRLAAPLLPMATEVIWRGISGGRSVHLTDWPEAGVVPADPALVAAMDQVREVCSAASSLRKAKKLRVRLPLPRLTVAVEDPERLRPFADLIADELNVKAVELTGDVAAHGRFELTVNARVAGPRLGKAVQAAIKAVKAGAGTLNADGTLSAGEVVLNPEEYDSRLVAADPGCTAALPDGAGLVVLDDTLTEELEAEGWAKDRIRELQDLRKSSGLEVSDRITVVMAVPAERAGWARAHRDLIAGEILATAFEFGEPADGVEIGDGVRVAIARGSALGAE
;
A
#
# COMPACT_ATOMS: atom_id res chain seq x y z
N GLY A 1 -22.73 6.29 44.28
CA GLY A 1 -21.50 5.69 43.74
C GLY A 1 -20.83 6.71 42.85
N ASP A 2 -19.52 6.63 42.71
CA ASP A 2 -18.71 7.65 42.01
C ASP A 2 -18.96 7.70 40.48
N PHE A 3 -19.76 6.77 39.93
CA PHE A 3 -20.16 6.70 38.52
C PHE A 3 -21.45 7.48 38.19
N VAL A 4 -22.18 7.96 39.21
CA VAL A 4 -23.43 8.71 39.00
C VAL A 4 -23.10 10.15 38.62
N THR A 5 -23.55 10.57 37.44
CA THR A 5 -23.43 11.97 36.99
C THR A 5 -24.51 12.83 37.63
N THR A 6 -24.17 14.09 37.94
CA THR A 6 -25.12 15.13 38.37
C THR A 6 -25.44 16.12 37.25
N GLU A 7 -24.83 15.93 36.07
CA GLU A 7 -25.00 16.82 34.92
C GLU A 7 -26.28 16.50 34.15
N ASP A 8 -26.68 15.22 34.11
CA ASP A 8 -27.87 14.74 33.43
C ASP A 8 -28.72 13.81 34.33
N GLY A 9 -30.01 13.70 34.03
CA GLY A 9 -30.96 12.89 34.80
C GLY A 9 -31.39 13.57 36.11
N THR A 10 -31.43 12.81 37.22
CA THR A 10 -31.89 13.31 38.52
C THR A 10 -30.79 13.35 39.59
N GLY A 11 -29.58 12.88 39.27
CA GLY A 11 -28.53 12.59 40.26
C GLY A 11 -28.81 11.36 41.12
N VAL A 12 -29.91 10.62 40.88
CA VAL A 12 -30.26 9.35 41.53
C VAL A 12 -30.51 8.29 40.46
N VAL A 13 -29.86 7.14 40.58
CA VAL A 13 -29.91 6.06 39.59
C VAL A 13 -30.57 4.81 40.18
N HIS A 14 -31.48 4.20 39.43
CA HIS A 14 -32.05 2.90 39.76
C HIS A 14 -31.00 1.80 39.55
N MET A 15 -30.91 0.87 40.50
CA MET A 15 -29.92 -0.21 40.47
C MET A 15 -30.60 -1.55 40.17
N ALA A 16 -30.24 -2.17 39.07
CA ALA A 16 -30.69 -3.49 38.64
C ALA A 16 -29.45 -4.35 38.29
N PRO A 17 -28.83 -5.01 39.28
CA PRO A 17 -27.49 -5.60 39.11
C PRO A 17 -27.41 -6.80 38.17
N ALA A 18 -28.55 -7.36 37.75
CA ALA A 18 -28.58 -8.35 36.69
C ALA A 18 -28.52 -7.72 35.27
N TYR A 19 -28.62 -6.40 35.14
CA TYR A 19 -28.84 -5.69 33.86
C TYR A 19 -27.89 -4.49 33.66
N GLY A 20 -26.91 -4.28 34.54
CA GLY A 20 -25.90 -3.23 34.42
C GLY A 20 -24.57 -3.63 35.06
N GLU A 21 -23.44 -3.30 34.41
CA GLU A 21 -22.10 -3.61 34.92
C GLU A 21 -21.79 -2.79 36.18
N ASP A 22 -21.98 -1.47 36.13
CA ASP A 22 -21.80 -0.58 37.28
C ASP A 22 -22.80 -0.90 38.40
N ASP A 23 -24.03 -1.29 38.02
CA ASP A 23 -25.05 -1.75 38.95
C ASP A 23 -24.56 -2.97 39.73
N LYS A 24 -24.02 -3.97 39.04
CA LYS A 24 -23.45 -5.18 39.63
C LYS A 24 -22.26 -4.87 40.52
N ALA A 25 -21.29 -4.11 40.01
CA ALA A 25 -20.09 -3.75 40.77
C ALA A 25 -20.43 -3.02 42.07
N THR A 26 -21.39 -2.08 42.03
CA THR A 26 -21.81 -1.32 43.20
C THR A 26 -22.57 -2.18 44.20
N THR A 27 -23.53 -2.98 43.73
CA THR A 27 -24.37 -3.83 44.59
C THR A 27 -23.59 -4.97 45.25
N ASP A 28 -22.55 -5.48 44.60
CA ASP A 28 -21.65 -6.49 45.16
C ASP A 28 -20.95 -6.00 46.44
N THR A 29 -20.55 -4.71 46.48
CA THR A 29 -19.89 -4.14 47.67
C THR A 29 -20.76 -4.14 48.92
N VAL A 30 -22.08 -4.23 48.74
CA VAL A 30 -23.08 -4.22 49.82
C VAL A 30 -23.89 -5.52 49.90
N GLY A 31 -23.50 -6.55 49.14
CA GLY A 31 -24.11 -7.88 49.21
C GLY A 31 -25.55 -7.99 48.68
N ILE A 32 -25.95 -7.11 47.75
CA ILE A 32 -27.28 -7.20 47.12
C ILE A 32 -27.24 -8.26 46.00
N VAL A 33 -28.07 -9.29 46.14
CA VAL A 33 -28.12 -10.42 45.19
C VAL A 33 -28.89 -10.02 43.91
N PRO A 34 -28.34 -10.31 42.70
CA PRO A 34 -29.06 -10.06 41.46
C PRO A 34 -30.30 -10.92 41.27
N VAL A 35 -31.39 -10.29 40.82
CA VAL A 35 -32.62 -10.97 40.39
C VAL A 35 -32.74 -10.83 38.88
N THR A 36 -32.99 -11.93 38.17
CA THR A 36 -33.01 -11.96 36.69
C THR A 36 -34.36 -12.48 36.18
N PRO A 37 -35.46 -11.70 36.28
CA PRO A 37 -36.80 -12.16 35.89
C PRO A 37 -37.03 -12.16 34.36
N VAL A 38 -36.00 -12.43 33.57
CA VAL A 38 -36.04 -12.38 32.09
C VAL A 38 -35.41 -13.63 31.50
N ASP A 39 -36.21 -14.39 30.76
CA ASP A 39 -35.82 -15.66 30.14
C ASP A 39 -34.81 -15.50 29.00
N SER A 40 -34.28 -16.62 28.48
CA SER A 40 -33.31 -16.67 27.38
C SER A 40 -33.78 -16.01 26.07
N LYS A 41 -35.08 -15.74 25.91
CA LYS A 41 -35.68 -15.07 24.74
C LYS A 41 -35.92 -13.58 24.97
N GLY A 42 -35.49 -13.04 26.11
CA GLY A 42 -35.68 -11.64 26.46
C GLY A 42 -37.12 -11.33 26.84
N ARG A 43 -37.83 -12.29 27.45
CA ARG A 43 -39.21 -12.14 27.92
C ARG A 43 -39.28 -12.25 29.44
N PHE A 44 -40.21 -11.53 30.06
CA PHE A 44 -40.43 -11.66 31.50
C PHE A 44 -40.93 -13.08 31.84
N ASP A 45 -40.44 -13.64 32.95
CA ASP A 45 -40.83 -14.96 33.44
C ASP A 45 -41.94 -14.87 34.53
N SER A 46 -42.24 -15.99 35.19
CA SER A 46 -43.28 -16.06 36.21
C SER A 46 -42.98 -15.26 37.49
N GLN A 47 -41.76 -14.74 37.67
CA GLN A 47 -41.44 -13.82 38.76
C GLN A 47 -42.07 -12.44 38.54
N VAL A 48 -42.49 -12.11 37.31
CA VAL A 48 -43.19 -10.86 36.96
C VAL A 48 -44.51 -11.19 36.23
N PRO A 49 -45.55 -11.65 36.96
CA PRO A 49 -46.77 -12.21 36.35
C PRO A 49 -47.50 -11.26 35.40
N ASP A 50 -47.54 -9.96 35.71
CA ASP A 50 -48.27 -8.95 34.93
C ASP A 50 -47.74 -8.77 33.51
N TYR A 51 -46.45 -9.10 33.30
CA TYR A 51 -45.78 -8.96 32.01
C TYR A 51 -45.24 -10.30 31.49
N GLN A 52 -45.59 -11.42 32.14
CA GLN A 52 -45.06 -12.74 31.81
C GLN A 52 -45.25 -13.06 30.32
N GLY A 53 -44.18 -13.50 29.68
CA GLY A 53 -44.15 -13.86 28.25
C GLY A 53 -44.03 -12.68 27.28
N GLN A 54 -44.14 -11.43 27.75
CA GLN A 54 -43.90 -10.24 26.93
C GLN A 54 -42.40 -9.99 26.77
N GLN A 55 -41.99 -9.58 25.57
CA GLN A 55 -40.61 -9.18 25.31
C GLN A 55 -40.31 -7.84 26.03
N VAL A 56 -39.11 -7.68 26.59
CA VAL A 56 -38.77 -6.54 27.47
C VAL A 56 -39.02 -5.14 26.86
N PHE A 57 -38.80 -4.95 25.56
CA PHE A 57 -39.09 -3.67 24.87
C PHE A 57 -40.59 -3.48 24.63
N GLU A 58 -41.33 -4.55 24.34
CA GLU A 58 -42.79 -4.51 24.18
C GLU A 58 -43.49 -4.18 25.52
N ALA A 59 -42.95 -4.69 26.62
CA ALA A 59 -43.47 -4.48 27.96
C ALA A 59 -43.35 -3.02 28.44
N ASN A 60 -42.41 -2.23 27.90
CA ASN A 60 -42.17 -0.85 28.32
C ASN A 60 -43.44 0.01 28.31
N ALA A 61 -44.26 -0.08 27.25
CA ALA A 61 -45.49 0.71 27.15
C ALA A 61 -46.52 0.34 28.22
N ALA A 62 -46.64 -0.95 28.56
CA ALA A 62 -47.52 -1.42 29.63
C ALA A 62 -47.02 -0.97 31.01
N ILE A 63 -45.72 -1.11 31.28
CA ILE A 63 -45.07 -0.68 32.53
C ILE A 63 -45.24 0.82 32.74
N ILE A 64 -44.98 1.65 31.72
CA ILE A 64 -45.15 3.11 31.80
C ILE A 64 -46.60 3.48 32.09
N ARG A 65 -47.57 2.80 31.47
CA ARG A 65 -49.00 3.02 31.72
C ARG A 65 -49.37 2.67 33.17
N ASP A 66 -48.85 1.57 33.69
CA ASP A 66 -49.12 1.13 35.07
C ASP A 66 -48.50 2.08 36.10
N LEU A 67 -47.26 2.55 35.87
CA LEU A 67 -46.61 3.60 36.68
C LEU A 67 -47.38 4.93 36.65
N LYS A 68 -47.93 5.32 35.49
CA LYS A 68 -48.73 6.54 35.34
C LYS A 68 -50.06 6.45 36.09
N ASN A 69 -50.72 5.30 36.03
CA ASN A 69 -52.05 5.09 36.59
C ASN A 69 -52.02 4.62 38.05
N GLY A 70 -50.85 4.23 38.57
CA GLY A 70 -50.73 3.62 39.90
C GLY A 70 -51.40 2.25 39.95
N THR A 71 -51.28 1.44 38.88
CA THR A 71 -51.90 0.11 38.74
C THR A 71 -50.86 -1.00 38.64
N GLY A 72 -51.30 -2.27 38.71
CA GLY A 72 -50.44 -3.45 38.55
C GLY A 72 -49.40 -3.63 39.66
N ALA A 73 -48.45 -4.55 39.46
CA ALA A 73 -47.34 -4.82 40.37
C ALA A 73 -46.39 -3.62 40.52
N ALA A 74 -46.36 -2.71 39.54
CA ALA A 74 -45.62 -1.46 39.64
C ALA A 74 -46.11 -0.60 40.82
N ALA A 75 -47.39 -0.69 41.22
CA ALA A 75 -47.97 0.13 42.28
C ALA A 75 -47.55 -0.25 43.72
N VAL A 76 -46.89 -1.40 43.92
CA VAL A 76 -46.62 -1.99 45.25
C VAL A 76 -45.87 -1.04 46.21
N ASN A 77 -45.02 -0.16 45.67
CA ASN A 77 -44.26 0.81 46.46
C ASN A 77 -44.71 2.27 46.26
N GLY A 78 -45.89 2.49 45.65
CA GLY A 78 -46.43 3.82 45.34
C GLY A 78 -45.57 4.70 44.44
N PRO A 79 -44.92 4.18 43.37
CA PRO A 79 -44.15 5.02 42.47
C PRO A 79 -45.06 6.03 41.74
N VAL A 80 -44.50 7.20 41.44
CA VAL A 80 -45.19 8.27 40.69
C VAL A 80 -44.36 8.58 39.45
N LEU A 81 -44.98 8.47 38.28
CA LEU A 81 -44.36 8.92 37.03
C LEU A 81 -44.29 10.46 37.01
N ILE A 82 -43.09 11.02 37.18
CA ILE A 82 -42.88 12.48 37.22
C ILE A 82 -42.74 13.07 35.81
N ARG A 83 -42.00 12.40 34.93
CA ARG A 83 -41.64 12.88 33.58
C ARG A 83 -41.48 11.68 32.65
N HIS A 84 -41.97 11.81 31.41
CA HIS A 84 -41.80 10.82 30.35
C HIS A 84 -41.47 11.54 29.05
N GLU A 85 -40.29 11.25 28.50
CA GLU A 85 -39.75 11.87 27.29
C GLU A 85 -39.07 10.84 26.40
N THR A 86 -38.93 11.18 25.12
CA THR A 86 -38.19 10.38 24.15
C THR A 86 -36.73 10.81 24.13
N TYR A 87 -35.80 9.86 24.20
CA TYR A 87 -34.36 10.11 24.18
C TYR A 87 -33.69 9.36 23.02
N ASP A 88 -33.09 10.11 22.10
CA ASP A 88 -32.31 9.56 20.99
C ASP A 88 -30.83 9.43 21.40
N HIS A 89 -30.30 8.23 21.34
CA HIS A 89 -28.93 7.93 21.77
C HIS A 89 -28.37 6.68 21.08
N PRO A 90 -27.04 6.54 21.02
CA PRO A 90 -26.40 5.31 20.57
C PRO A 90 -26.73 4.14 21.50
N TYR A 91 -27.26 3.05 20.95
CA TYR A 91 -27.62 1.85 21.70
C TYR A 91 -26.93 0.59 21.13
N PRO A 92 -26.49 -0.37 21.96
CA PRO A 92 -25.82 -1.57 21.48
C PRO A 92 -26.74 -2.51 20.69
N HIS A 93 -26.27 -2.96 19.53
CA HIS A 93 -26.97 -3.92 18.66
C HIS A 93 -26.06 -5.08 18.29
N CYS A 94 -26.64 -6.26 18.07
CA CYS A 94 -25.90 -7.40 17.58
C CYS A 94 -25.26 -7.08 16.22
N TRP A 95 -23.94 -7.19 16.11
CA TRP A 95 -23.21 -6.88 14.87
C TRP A 95 -23.63 -7.76 13.68
N ARG A 96 -24.20 -8.94 13.94
CA ARG A 96 -24.65 -9.90 12.93
C ARG A 96 -26.11 -9.72 12.54
N CYS A 97 -27.04 -9.77 13.50
CA CYS A 97 -28.48 -9.73 13.20
C CYS A 97 -29.11 -8.34 13.38
N ARG A 98 -28.38 -7.36 13.90
CA ARG A 98 -28.84 -5.98 14.14
C ARG A 98 -29.96 -5.81 15.15
N ASN A 99 -30.35 -6.86 15.88
CA ASN A 99 -31.31 -6.72 16.98
C ASN A 99 -30.69 -5.94 18.17
N PRO A 100 -31.49 -5.14 18.91
CA PRO A 100 -31.04 -4.48 20.12
C PRO A 100 -30.58 -5.50 21.17
N LEU A 101 -29.49 -5.19 21.86
CA LEU A 101 -28.97 -6.03 22.93
C LEU A 101 -29.54 -5.61 24.29
N ILE A 102 -29.61 -6.56 25.22
CA ILE A 102 -29.85 -6.29 26.63
C ILE A 102 -28.66 -6.84 27.42
N TYR A 103 -28.25 -6.13 28.46
CA TYR A 103 -27.38 -6.71 29.48
C TYR A 103 -28.22 -7.66 30.32
N ARG A 104 -27.73 -8.88 30.53
CA ARG A 104 -28.36 -9.85 31.42
C ARG A 104 -27.27 -10.69 32.06
N ALA A 105 -27.32 -10.84 33.37
CA ALA A 105 -26.50 -11.79 34.10
C ALA A 105 -26.75 -13.21 33.57
N VAL A 106 -25.68 -13.84 33.11
CA VAL A 106 -25.67 -15.23 32.65
C VAL A 106 -24.41 -15.90 33.19
N SER A 107 -24.46 -17.20 33.47
CA SER A 107 -23.26 -17.98 33.75
C SER A 107 -22.38 -18.01 32.50
N SER A 108 -21.07 -17.77 32.66
CA SER A 108 -20.10 -17.91 31.58
C SER A 108 -18.74 -18.30 32.15
N TRP A 109 -17.91 -18.95 31.32
CA TRP A 109 -16.52 -19.24 31.65
C TRP A 109 -15.62 -18.10 31.17
N PHE A 110 -14.64 -17.73 32.00
CA PHE A 110 -13.75 -16.61 31.75
C PHE A 110 -12.28 -17.02 31.86
N VAL A 111 -11.44 -16.44 30.99
CA VAL A 111 -9.99 -16.35 31.21
C VAL A 111 -9.71 -15.06 31.99
N ARG A 112 -8.95 -15.16 33.09
CA ARG A 112 -8.58 -14.02 33.94
C ARG A 112 -7.47 -13.17 33.32
N VAL A 113 -7.77 -12.54 32.18
CA VAL A 113 -6.83 -11.69 31.44
C VAL A 113 -6.30 -10.54 32.29
N SER A 114 -7.10 -10.06 33.24
CA SER A 114 -6.70 -8.98 34.15
C SER A 114 -5.45 -9.29 34.98
N GLU A 115 -5.15 -10.56 35.30
CA GLU A 115 -3.96 -10.95 36.09
C GLU A 115 -2.64 -10.79 35.33
N PHE A 116 -2.64 -10.96 34.00
CA PHE A 116 -1.43 -10.88 33.16
C PHE A 116 -1.50 -9.76 32.12
N ARG A 117 -2.42 -8.82 32.30
CA ARG A 117 -2.62 -7.67 31.41
C ARG A 117 -1.36 -6.84 31.22
N ASP A 118 -0.70 -6.49 32.32
CA ASP A 118 0.47 -5.62 32.28
C ASP A 118 1.64 -6.37 31.60
N ARG A 119 1.71 -7.70 31.78
CA ARG A 119 2.65 -8.56 31.05
C ARG A 119 2.40 -8.58 29.54
N MET A 120 1.14 -8.57 29.09
CA MET A 120 0.84 -8.40 27.67
C MET A 120 1.37 -7.08 27.11
N VAL A 121 1.25 -5.99 27.87
CA VAL A 121 1.77 -4.67 27.47
C VAL A 121 3.29 -4.70 27.33
N GLU A 122 4.00 -5.33 28.27
CA GLU A 122 5.46 -5.52 28.19
C GLU A 122 5.88 -6.34 26.97
N LEU A 123 5.25 -7.50 26.75
CA LEU A 123 5.57 -8.38 25.63
C LEU A 123 5.27 -7.72 24.28
N ASN A 124 4.24 -6.87 24.22
CA ASN A 124 3.92 -6.09 23.01
C ASN A 124 5.06 -5.14 22.58
N GLN A 125 5.90 -4.67 23.51
CA GLN A 125 7.02 -3.81 23.16
C GLN A 125 8.09 -4.52 22.33
N GLN A 126 8.17 -5.86 22.44
CA GLN A 126 9.09 -6.71 21.67
C GLN A 126 8.63 -6.95 20.22
N ILE A 127 7.39 -6.57 19.89
CA ILE A 127 6.82 -6.76 18.56
C ILE A 127 7.16 -5.56 17.68
N THR A 128 7.60 -5.79 16.45
CA THR A 128 7.74 -4.75 15.42
C THR A 128 6.39 -4.50 14.76
N TRP A 129 5.86 -3.29 14.87
CA TRP A 129 4.55 -2.92 14.32
C TRP A 129 4.70 -2.00 13.11
N TYR A 130 3.93 -2.29 12.06
CA TYR A 130 3.73 -1.42 10.92
C TYR A 130 2.24 -1.11 10.78
N PRO A 131 1.80 0.15 10.92
CA PRO A 131 2.60 1.31 11.31
C PRO A 131 2.96 1.31 12.82
N GLU A 132 4.10 1.90 13.16
CA GLU A 132 4.69 1.85 14.51
C GLU A 132 3.75 2.36 15.61
N HIS A 133 2.98 3.41 15.31
CA HIS A 133 2.05 4.02 16.28
C HIS A 133 0.94 3.07 16.78
N VAL A 134 0.73 1.91 16.14
CA VAL A 134 -0.23 0.90 16.64
C VAL A 134 0.23 0.28 17.95
N LYS A 135 1.55 0.12 18.13
CA LYS A 135 2.19 -0.48 19.31
C LYS A 135 1.71 0.17 20.61
N ASP A 136 1.88 1.49 20.72
CA ASP A 136 1.48 2.27 21.91
C ASP A 136 0.11 2.95 21.74
N GLY A 137 -0.43 2.95 20.51
CA GLY A 137 -1.72 3.51 20.16
C GLY A 137 -2.85 2.52 20.38
N GLN A 138 -3.48 2.09 19.28
CA GLN A 138 -4.72 1.31 19.35
C GLN A 138 -4.55 -0.02 20.09
N PHE A 139 -3.45 -0.74 19.85
CA PHE A 139 -3.23 -2.05 20.47
C PHE A 139 -2.73 -1.92 21.91
N GLY A 140 -1.70 -1.11 22.16
CA GLY A 140 -1.18 -0.89 23.51
C GLY A 140 -2.23 -0.36 24.49
N LYS A 141 -3.05 0.61 24.06
CA LYS A 141 -4.17 1.11 24.89
C LYS A 141 -5.23 0.04 25.13
N TRP A 142 -5.54 -0.77 24.11
CA TRP A 142 -6.48 -1.88 24.26
C TRP A 142 -5.99 -2.91 25.28
N LEU A 143 -4.72 -3.29 25.22
CA LEU A 143 -4.09 -4.18 26.20
C LEU A 143 -4.12 -3.57 27.60
N SER A 144 -3.76 -2.30 27.78
CA SER A 144 -3.76 -1.64 29.10
C SER A 144 -5.13 -1.58 29.78
N GLY A 145 -6.21 -1.67 29.00
CA GLY A 145 -7.59 -1.70 29.47
C GLY A 145 -8.25 -3.07 29.39
N ALA A 146 -7.48 -4.15 29.13
CA ALA A 146 -8.04 -5.48 28.94
C ALA A 146 -8.79 -5.97 30.18
N ARG A 147 -9.93 -6.63 29.93
CA ARG A 147 -10.81 -7.23 30.93
C ARG A 147 -10.80 -8.75 30.75
N ASP A 148 -11.29 -9.46 31.77
CA ASP A 148 -11.46 -10.91 31.70
C ASP A 148 -12.30 -11.32 30.50
N TRP A 149 -11.81 -12.31 29.78
CA TRP A 149 -12.38 -12.72 28.51
C TRP A 149 -13.39 -13.83 28.71
N SER A 150 -14.67 -13.55 28.43
CA SER A 150 -15.72 -14.58 28.36
C SER A 150 -15.48 -15.48 27.15
N ILE A 151 -15.09 -16.73 27.42
CA ILE A 151 -14.73 -17.74 26.41
C ILE A 151 -15.88 -18.72 26.12
N SER A 152 -16.97 -18.73 26.89
CA SER A 152 -18.07 -19.67 26.64
C SER A 152 -19.19 -19.09 25.79
N ARG A 153 -19.78 -19.91 24.92
CA ARG A 153 -20.89 -19.55 24.04
C ARG A 153 -21.96 -20.64 24.06
N ASN A 154 -23.21 -20.23 24.26
CA ASN A 154 -24.37 -21.14 24.21
C ASN A 154 -24.77 -21.34 22.73
N ARG A 155 -23.95 -22.10 21.99
CA ARG A 155 -24.09 -22.40 20.56
C ARG A 155 -23.86 -23.89 20.30
N TYR A 156 -24.26 -24.33 19.11
CA TYR A 156 -24.13 -25.72 18.69
C TYR A 156 -22.81 -26.01 17.96
N TRP A 157 -22.36 -25.08 17.11
CA TRP A 157 -21.14 -25.24 16.31
C TRP A 157 -19.98 -24.44 16.90
N GLY A 158 -18.94 -25.16 17.31
CA GLY A 158 -17.71 -24.65 17.92
C GLY A 158 -16.97 -25.77 18.64
N THR A 159 -15.75 -25.51 19.10
CA THR A 159 -14.97 -26.45 19.91
C THR A 159 -15.62 -26.63 21.29
N PRO A 160 -16.04 -27.84 21.68
CA PRO A 160 -16.66 -28.05 22.99
C PRO A 160 -15.68 -27.78 24.13
N ILE A 161 -16.13 -27.06 25.16
CA ILE A 161 -15.29 -26.81 26.35
C ILE A 161 -15.17 -28.14 27.12
N PRO A 162 -13.94 -28.61 27.42
CA PRO A 162 -13.72 -29.96 27.97
C PRO A 162 -13.92 -30.02 29.49
N VAL A 163 -15.03 -29.47 29.98
CA VAL A 163 -15.38 -29.39 31.41
C VAL A 163 -16.57 -30.27 31.71
N TRP A 164 -16.42 -31.19 32.68
CA TRP A 164 -17.49 -32.02 33.22
C TRP A 164 -17.84 -31.58 34.64
N VAL A 165 -19.12 -31.48 34.95
CA VAL A 165 -19.66 -31.06 36.24
C VAL A 165 -20.63 -32.10 36.76
N SER A 166 -20.64 -32.32 38.07
CA SER A 166 -21.65 -33.14 38.75
C SER A 166 -23.07 -32.57 38.54
N ASP A 167 -24.05 -33.43 38.27
CA ASP A 167 -25.46 -33.06 38.23
C ASP A 167 -26.13 -32.97 39.62
N ASP A 168 -25.39 -33.25 40.70
CA ASP A 168 -25.87 -33.13 42.08
C ASP A 168 -25.06 -32.08 42.88
N PRO A 169 -25.69 -30.96 43.29
CA PRO A 169 -25.06 -29.94 44.13
C PRO A 169 -24.58 -30.44 45.50
N ALA A 170 -25.11 -31.56 46.02
CA ALA A 170 -24.64 -32.16 47.28
C ALA A 170 -23.28 -32.84 47.14
N HIS A 171 -22.90 -33.22 45.92
CA HIS A 171 -21.62 -33.81 45.56
C HIS A 171 -20.95 -32.98 44.45
N PRO A 172 -20.55 -31.72 44.74
CA PRO A 172 -20.03 -30.81 43.72
C PRO A 172 -18.63 -31.25 43.28
N ARG A 173 -18.46 -31.45 41.97
CA ARG A 173 -17.19 -31.78 41.33
C ARG A 173 -17.11 -31.12 39.96
N ILE A 174 -15.92 -30.65 39.60
CA ILE A 174 -15.60 -30.13 38.26
C ILE A 174 -14.30 -30.79 37.81
N ASP A 175 -14.33 -31.45 36.65
CA ASP A 175 -13.15 -32.04 36.00
C ASP A 175 -12.91 -31.34 34.65
N VAL A 176 -11.64 -31.10 34.32
CA VAL A 176 -11.21 -30.56 33.03
C VAL A 176 -10.25 -31.55 32.39
N TYR A 177 -10.51 -31.92 31.14
CA TYR A 177 -9.71 -32.91 30.42
C TYR A 177 -8.84 -32.26 29.35
N GLY A 178 -7.55 -32.60 29.35
CA GLY A 178 -6.55 -32.06 28.43
C GLY A 178 -6.25 -32.97 27.24
N SER A 179 -6.62 -34.26 27.29
CA SER A 179 -6.30 -35.22 26.22
C SER A 179 -7.35 -36.33 26.06
N LEU A 180 -7.31 -37.01 24.92
CA LEU A 180 -8.11 -38.21 24.68
C LEU A 180 -7.74 -39.36 25.62
N ASP A 181 -6.47 -39.45 26.07
CA ASP A 181 -6.01 -40.51 26.97
C ASP A 181 -6.59 -40.32 28.38
N GLU A 182 -6.73 -39.08 28.85
CA GLU A 182 -7.43 -38.78 30.10
C GLU A 182 -8.92 -39.11 30.01
N LEU A 183 -9.57 -38.80 28.88
CA LEU A 183 -10.96 -39.16 28.63
C LEU A 183 -11.14 -40.69 28.61
N GLU A 184 -10.29 -41.42 27.89
CA GLU A 184 -10.36 -42.88 27.82
C GLU A 184 -10.16 -43.53 29.19
N ARG A 185 -9.20 -43.04 29.99
CA ARG A 185 -8.97 -43.51 31.36
C ARG A 185 -10.18 -43.32 32.26
N ASP A 186 -10.82 -42.15 32.22
CA ASP A 186 -11.85 -41.77 33.18
C ASP A 186 -13.26 -42.20 32.78
N PHE A 187 -13.52 -42.40 31.49
CA PHE A 187 -14.82 -42.81 30.94
C PHE A 187 -14.83 -44.24 30.40
N GLY A 188 -13.67 -44.89 30.27
CA GLY A 188 -13.53 -46.25 29.75
C GLY A 188 -13.75 -46.37 28.23
N VAL A 189 -13.94 -45.26 27.53
CA VAL A 189 -14.12 -45.21 26.08
C VAL A 189 -13.37 -44.00 25.51
N ARG A 190 -12.63 -44.22 24.43
CA ARG A 190 -12.01 -43.14 23.66
C ARG A 190 -13.03 -42.55 22.69
N PRO A 191 -13.44 -41.28 22.82
CA PRO A 191 -14.41 -40.70 21.89
C PRO A 191 -13.81 -40.52 20.49
N GLU A 192 -14.55 -40.94 19.46
CA GLU A 192 -14.15 -40.78 18.06
C GLU A 192 -14.54 -39.41 17.48
N ASN A 193 -15.55 -38.75 18.07
CA ASN A 193 -16.03 -37.45 17.65
C ASN A 193 -16.13 -36.51 18.85
N LEU A 194 -15.31 -35.46 18.83
CA LEU A 194 -15.23 -34.47 19.90
C LEU A 194 -16.25 -33.34 19.76
N HIS A 195 -17.09 -33.33 18.72
CA HIS A 195 -18.08 -32.28 18.51
C HIS A 195 -19.42 -32.58 19.19
N ARG A 196 -20.20 -31.53 19.43
CA ARG A 196 -21.62 -31.67 19.79
C ARG A 196 -22.42 -32.25 18.62
N PRO A 197 -23.45 -33.08 18.89
CA PRO A 197 -23.92 -33.49 20.22
C PRO A 197 -23.15 -34.69 20.82
N TYR A 198 -22.34 -35.39 20.02
CA TYR A 198 -21.74 -36.69 20.40
C TYR A 198 -20.94 -36.64 21.70
N ILE A 199 -20.10 -35.61 21.88
CA ILE A 199 -19.28 -35.46 23.10
C ILE A 199 -20.12 -35.21 24.36
N ASP A 200 -21.37 -34.75 24.22
CA ASP A 200 -22.27 -34.49 25.36
C ASP A 200 -22.81 -35.80 25.96
N GLU A 201 -22.77 -36.91 25.19
CA GLU A 201 -23.22 -38.24 25.64
C GLU A 201 -22.18 -38.94 26.54
N LEU A 202 -20.92 -38.48 26.51
CA LEU A 202 -19.83 -39.02 27.31
C LEU A 202 -20.04 -38.64 28.79
N THR A 203 -20.48 -39.59 29.61
CA THR A 203 -20.81 -39.39 31.02
C THR A 203 -20.23 -40.51 31.89
N ARG A 204 -20.01 -40.23 33.18
CA ARG A 204 -19.54 -41.23 34.15
C ARG A 204 -20.19 -41.00 35.53
N PRO A 205 -20.30 -42.02 36.40
CA PRO A 205 -20.67 -41.80 37.79
C PRO A 205 -19.73 -40.79 38.46
N ASN A 206 -20.26 -39.94 39.34
CA ASN A 206 -19.44 -39.03 40.12
C ASN A 206 -18.56 -39.82 41.11
N PRO A 207 -17.22 -39.71 41.04
CA PRO A 207 -16.33 -40.42 41.95
C PRO A 207 -16.45 -39.94 43.41
N ASP A 208 -16.98 -38.74 43.65
CA ASP A 208 -17.14 -38.16 44.99
C ASP A 208 -18.52 -38.48 45.63
N ASP A 209 -19.37 -39.25 44.93
CA ASP A 209 -20.64 -39.76 45.46
C ASP A 209 -20.53 -41.26 45.80
N PRO A 210 -20.44 -41.62 47.09
CA PRO A 210 -20.34 -43.01 47.52
C PRO A 210 -21.58 -43.84 47.18
N ALA A 211 -22.75 -43.20 46.97
CA ALA A 211 -23.98 -43.88 46.59
C ALA A 211 -24.05 -44.16 45.08
N GLY A 212 -23.16 -43.56 44.28
CA GLY A 212 -23.08 -43.73 42.83
C GLY A 212 -24.31 -43.23 42.08
N LYS A 213 -25.04 -42.25 42.64
CA LYS A 213 -26.30 -41.74 42.07
C LYS A 213 -26.10 -40.52 41.19
N SER A 214 -25.14 -39.67 41.53
CA SER A 214 -24.80 -38.49 40.74
C SER A 214 -23.89 -38.83 39.56
N THR A 215 -23.99 -38.04 38.51
CA THR A 215 -23.31 -38.26 37.22
C THR A 215 -22.51 -37.01 36.84
N MET A 216 -21.28 -37.22 36.36
CA MET A 216 -20.48 -36.18 35.71
C MET A 216 -20.96 -36.00 34.28
N ARG A 217 -21.34 -34.76 33.93
CA ARG A 217 -21.83 -34.37 32.59
C ARG A 217 -21.04 -33.19 32.06
N ARG A 218 -20.75 -33.19 30.76
CA ARG A 218 -20.10 -32.03 30.13
C ARG A 218 -21.01 -30.81 30.24
N ILE A 219 -20.44 -29.63 30.47
CA ILE A 219 -21.18 -28.38 30.23
C ILE A 219 -21.53 -28.29 28.75
N GLU A 220 -22.68 -27.73 28.37
CA GLU A 220 -23.06 -27.70 26.95
C GLU A 220 -22.33 -26.61 26.13
N ASP A 221 -21.65 -25.69 26.81
CA ASP A 221 -20.98 -24.55 26.20
C ASP A 221 -19.89 -24.99 25.20
N VAL A 222 -19.75 -24.21 24.13
CA VAL A 222 -18.62 -24.26 23.21
C VAL A 222 -17.75 -23.02 23.39
N PHE A 223 -16.49 -23.10 22.97
CA PHE A 223 -15.58 -21.95 23.00
C PHE A 223 -16.04 -20.83 22.07
N ASP A 224 -15.64 -19.61 22.41
CA ASP A 224 -15.61 -18.46 21.52
C ASP A 224 -14.71 -18.76 20.31
N VAL A 225 -15.14 -18.38 19.11
CA VAL A 225 -14.36 -18.62 17.87
C VAL A 225 -13.00 -17.91 17.89
N TRP A 226 -12.87 -16.85 18.71
CA TRP A 226 -11.59 -16.19 18.93
C TRP A 226 -10.60 -17.02 19.76
N PHE A 227 -11.08 -17.99 20.53
CA PHE A 227 -10.27 -18.98 21.23
C PHE A 227 -9.67 -19.98 20.24
N ASP A 228 -10.47 -20.48 19.30
CA ASP A 228 -10.00 -21.36 18.23
C ASP A 228 -8.92 -20.67 17.38
N SER A 229 -9.22 -19.47 16.89
CA SER A 229 -8.27 -18.72 16.05
C SER A 229 -7.02 -18.28 16.81
N GLY A 230 -7.15 -17.88 18.08
CA GLY A 230 -5.99 -17.57 18.93
C GLY A 230 -5.13 -18.81 19.24
N SER A 231 -5.70 -20.01 19.17
CA SER A 231 -4.99 -21.28 19.37
C SER A 231 -4.23 -21.77 18.12
N MET A 232 -4.40 -21.09 16.98
CA MET A 232 -3.81 -21.49 15.69
C MET A 232 -2.31 -21.82 15.75
N PRO A 233 -1.43 -21.05 16.44
CA PRO A 233 0.01 -21.28 16.39
C PRO A 233 0.44 -22.69 16.82
N TYR A 234 -0.17 -23.21 17.89
CA TYR A 234 0.13 -24.53 18.44
C TYR A 234 -0.88 -25.61 17.98
N GLY A 235 -2.13 -25.23 17.75
CA GLY A 235 -3.19 -26.16 17.33
C GLY A 235 -2.95 -26.75 15.94
N GLN A 236 -2.32 -26.00 15.02
CA GLN A 236 -2.05 -26.47 13.65
C GLN A 236 -1.07 -27.64 13.57
N VAL A 237 -0.27 -27.87 14.62
CA VAL A 237 0.78 -28.91 14.66
C VAL A 237 0.53 -29.95 15.76
N HIS A 238 -0.67 -29.99 16.33
CA HIS A 238 -1.05 -30.94 17.39
C HIS A 238 -0.16 -30.82 18.66
N TYR A 239 0.43 -29.65 18.91
CA TYR A 239 1.15 -29.36 20.15
C TYR A 239 0.16 -29.36 21.33
N PRO A 240 0.51 -29.94 22.50
CA PRO A 240 1.83 -30.43 22.90
C PRO A 240 2.12 -31.91 22.60
N PHE A 241 1.21 -32.62 21.95
CA PHE A 241 1.32 -34.08 21.76
C PHE A 241 2.32 -34.47 20.68
N GLU A 242 2.43 -33.66 19.62
CA GLU A 242 3.33 -33.85 18.50
C GLU A 242 4.04 -32.54 18.14
N ASN A 243 5.13 -32.65 17.35
CA ASN A 243 5.84 -31.50 16.75
C ASN A 243 6.35 -30.45 17.75
N SER A 244 6.73 -30.87 18.96
CA SER A 244 7.30 -29.99 20.00
C SER A 244 8.53 -29.24 19.50
N ASP A 245 9.45 -29.93 18.82
CA ASP A 245 10.74 -29.37 18.38
C ASP A 245 10.58 -28.38 17.23
N TRP A 246 9.51 -28.54 16.43
CA TRP A 246 9.13 -27.58 15.41
C TRP A 246 8.53 -26.31 16.05
N PHE A 247 7.60 -26.48 17.01
CA PHE A 247 6.91 -25.36 17.64
C PHE A 247 7.84 -24.56 18.58
N ALA A 248 8.46 -25.25 19.55
CA ALA A 248 9.23 -24.66 20.63
C ALA A 248 10.74 -24.59 20.35
N GLY A 249 11.22 -25.22 19.28
CA GLY A 249 12.65 -25.38 19.00
C GLY A 249 13.28 -26.52 19.78
N SER A 250 14.50 -26.88 19.40
CA SER A 250 15.36 -27.85 20.09
C SER A 250 16.82 -27.36 20.05
N ALA A 251 17.78 -28.20 20.43
CA ALA A 251 19.20 -27.87 20.28
C ALA A 251 19.63 -27.72 18.81
N ASP A 252 18.96 -28.43 17.90
CA ASP A 252 19.33 -28.51 16.47
C ASP A 252 18.30 -27.84 15.54
N THR A 253 17.18 -27.35 16.08
CA THR A 253 16.08 -26.74 15.31
C THR A 253 15.65 -25.41 15.92
N GLU A 254 15.55 -24.37 15.08
CA GLU A 254 14.96 -23.10 15.50
C GLU A 254 13.46 -23.25 15.79
N ALA A 255 12.97 -22.48 16.76
CA ALA A 255 11.56 -22.46 17.11
C ALA A 255 10.72 -21.72 16.06
N HIS A 256 9.62 -22.32 15.60
CA HIS A 256 8.65 -21.64 14.74
C HIS A 256 7.72 -20.68 15.51
N PHE A 257 7.67 -20.76 16.85
CA PHE A 257 6.91 -19.85 17.68
C PHE A 257 7.82 -18.99 18.60
N PRO A 258 7.73 -17.64 18.54
CA PRO A 258 6.74 -16.83 17.81
C PRO A 258 6.95 -16.78 16.29
N GLY A 259 5.85 -16.70 15.53
CA GLY A 259 5.90 -16.56 14.08
C GLY A 259 6.53 -15.23 13.65
N ASP A 260 7.25 -15.21 12.53
CA ASP A 260 8.05 -14.05 12.12
C ASP A 260 7.20 -12.88 11.63
N PHE A 261 6.12 -13.13 10.90
CA PHE A 261 5.33 -12.10 10.23
C PHE A 261 3.82 -12.43 10.23
N ILE A 262 3.00 -11.42 10.47
CA ILE A 262 1.54 -11.46 10.30
C ILE A 262 1.05 -10.16 9.65
N VAL A 263 0.03 -10.26 8.79
CA VAL A 263 -0.60 -9.10 8.14
C VAL A 263 -2.10 -9.24 8.13
N GLU A 264 -2.80 -8.29 8.73
CA GLU A 264 -4.27 -8.22 8.70
C GLU A 264 -4.75 -6.78 8.84
N TYR A 265 -6.05 -6.56 8.64
CA TYR A 265 -6.64 -5.24 8.77
C TYR A 265 -6.61 -4.74 10.23
N ILE A 266 -6.49 -3.44 10.40
CA ILE A 266 -6.27 -2.74 11.68
C ILE A 266 -7.29 -3.05 12.79
N GLY A 267 -8.50 -3.50 12.45
CA GLY A 267 -9.49 -3.90 13.45
C GLY A 267 -9.18 -5.24 14.13
N GLN A 268 -8.22 -6.02 13.63
CA GLN A 268 -7.74 -7.22 14.33
C GLN A 268 -6.98 -6.91 15.62
N THR A 269 -6.64 -5.63 15.87
CA THR A 269 -6.17 -5.15 17.19
C THR A 269 -7.15 -5.45 18.34
N ARG A 270 -8.43 -5.70 18.02
CA ARG A 270 -9.45 -6.14 18.98
C ARG A 270 -9.98 -7.55 18.72
N GLY A 271 -9.44 -8.22 17.71
CA GLY A 271 -9.82 -9.56 17.26
C GLY A 271 -8.64 -10.50 17.37
N TRP A 272 -8.15 -10.98 16.23
CA TRP A 272 -7.16 -12.05 16.18
C TRP A 272 -5.81 -11.68 16.79
N PHE A 273 -5.27 -10.48 16.53
CA PHE A 273 -4.01 -10.05 17.15
C PHE A 273 -4.10 -10.06 18.66
N TYR A 274 -5.24 -9.60 19.19
CA TYR A 274 -5.50 -9.58 20.62
C TYR A 274 -5.57 -11.00 21.20
N THR A 275 -6.35 -11.90 20.60
CA THR A 275 -6.51 -13.25 21.18
C THR A 275 -5.29 -14.14 21.01
N LEU A 276 -4.54 -13.98 19.92
CA LEU A 276 -3.20 -14.56 19.78
C LEU A 276 -2.30 -14.11 20.93
N HIS A 277 -2.23 -12.80 21.20
CA HIS A 277 -1.34 -12.25 22.23
C HIS A 277 -1.78 -12.62 23.66
N VAL A 278 -3.08 -12.71 23.91
CA VAL A 278 -3.64 -13.22 25.18
C VAL A 278 -3.19 -14.66 25.43
N LEU A 279 -3.38 -15.57 24.46
CA LEU A 279 -3.03 -16.99 24.63
C LEU A 279 -1.52 -17.21 24.61
N ALA A 280 -0.77 -16.47 23.78
CA ALA A 280 0.69 -16.50 23.76
C ALA A 280 1.28 -16.12 25.12
N THR A 281 0.77 -15.06 25.73
CA THR A 281 1.20 -14.60 27.06
C THR A 281 0.82 -15.62 28.13
N ALA A 282 -0.45 -16.05 28.15
CA ALA A 282 -0.96 -16.94 29.19
C ALA A 282 -0.31 -18.34 29.19
N LEU A 283 -0.02 -18.88 28.01
CA LEU A 283 0.49 -20.25 27.87
C LEU A 283 2.02 -20.33 27.76
N PHE A 284 2.68 -19.31 27.21
CA PHE A 284 4.08 -19.39 26.81
C PHE A 284 4.96 -18.20 27.24
N ASP A 285 4.38 -17.20 27.91
CA ASP A 285 5.03 -15.96 28.37
C ASP A 285 5.94 -15.30 27.33
N ARG A 286 5.44 -15.13 26.10
CA ARG A 286 6.18 -14.54 24.98
C ARG A 286 5.25 -13.82 24.01
N PRO A 287 5.76 -12.92 23.13
CA PRO A 287 4.91 -12.31 22.11
C PRO A 287 4.30 -13.36 21.17
N ALA A 288 3.14 -13.07 20.59
CA ALA A 288 2.50 -13.99 19.64
C ALA A 288 3.21 -14.07 18.27
N PHE A 289 3.89 -12.99 17.88
CA PHE A 289 4.57 -12.84 16.59
C PHE A 289 5.68 -11.79 16.72
N LYS A 290 6.68 -11.85 15.85
CA LYS A 290 7.82 -10.91 15.85
C LYS A 290 7.47 -9.60 15.13
N THR A 291 6.86 -9.68 13.95
CA THR A 291 6.49 -8.52 13.13
C THR A 291 5.01 -8.55 12.73
N CYS A 292 4.32 -7.41 12.82
CA CYS A 292 2.92 -7.27 12.47
C CYS A 292 2.65 -6.06 11.58
N VAL A 293 2.09 -6.29 10.38
CA VAL A 293 1.55 -5.26 9.51
C VAL A 293 0.05 -5.16 9.72
N ALA A 294 -0.39 -4.09 10.37
CA ALA A 294 -1.78 -3.75 10.58
C ALA A 294 -2.25 -2.79 9.48
N HIS A 295 -2.67 -3.32 8.34
CA HIS A 295 -3.07 -2.51 7.20
C HIS A 295 -4.41 -1.78 7.44
N GLY A 296 -4.65 -0.67 6.76
CA GLY A 296 -5.88 0.11 6.91
C GLY A 296 -7.09 -0.51 6.22
N ILE A 297 -8.14 0.30 6.00
CA ILE A 297 -9.44 -0.22 5.54
C ILE A 297 -9.60 -0.04 4.04
N VAL A 298 -9.95 -1.13 3.36
CA VAL A 298 -10.42 -1.08 1.97
C VAL A 298 -11.85 -0.52 1.94
N LEU A 299 -12.02 0.59 1.24
CA LEU A 299 -13.28 1.27 1.03
C LEU A 299 -13.82 0.96 -0.37
N GLY A 300 -15.14 0.95 -0.48
CA GLY A 300 -15.84 0.92 -1.74
C GLY A 300 -15.65 2.20 -2.55
N ASN A 301 -16.15 2.20 -3.78
CA ASN A 301 -16.10 3.36 -4.69
C ASN A 301 -16.85 4.60 -4.16
N ASP A 302 -17.74 4.40 -3.19
CA ASP A 302 -18.51 5.41 -2.46
C ASP A 302 -17.77 5.96 -1.22
N GLY A 303 -16.57 5.44 -0.91
CA GLY A 303 -15.81 5.80 0.29
C GLY A 303 -16.33 5.16 1.58
N ALA A 304 -17.38 4.33 1.53
CA ALA A 304 -17.85 3.56 2.67
C ALA A 304 -17.05 2.25 2.80
N LYS A 305 -17.05 1.63 3.99
CA LYS A 305 -16.41 0.33 4.18
C LYS A 305 -17.02 -0.69 3.20
N MET A 306 -16.15 -1.39 2.47
CA MET A 306 -16.57 -2.39 1.49
C MET A 306 -17.43 -3.47 2.15
N SER A 307 -18.58 -3.81 1.56
CA SER A 307 -19.41 -4.92 2.05
C SER A 307 -20.18 -5.62 0.94
N LYS A 308 -20.34 -6.95 1.08
CA LYS A 308 -21.14 -7.78 0.17
C LYS A 308 -22.59 -7.32 0.05
N SER A 309 -23.17 -6.77 1.12
CA SER A 309 -24.54 -6.26 1.13
C SER A 309 -24.69 -4.96 0.33
N LEU A 310 -23.69 -4.08 0.38
CA LEU A 310 -23.71 -2.82 -0.36
C LEU A 310 -23.28 -2.97 -1.82
N ARG A 311 -22.50 -4.03 -2.15
CA ARG A 311 -21.91 -4.26 -3.49
C ARG A 311 -21.21 -3.00 -4.02
N ASN A 312 -20.58 -2.24 -3.13
CA ASN A 312 -19.96 -0.94 -3.41
C ASN A 312 -18.51 -1.08 -3.89
N TYR A 313 -18.17 -2.16 -4.58
CA TYR A 313 -16.80 -2.44 -5.00
C TYR A 313 -16.74 -3.05 -6.40
N PRO A 314 -15.65 -2.82 -7.16
CA PRO A 314 -15.47 -3.46 -8.45
C PRO A 314 -15.52 -4.99 -8.33
N ASP A 315 -16.12 -5.67 -9.30
CA ASP A 315 -16.11 -7.13 -9.32
C ASP A 315 -14.67 -7.64 -9.48
N VAL A 316 -14.22 -8.45 -8.53
CA VAL A 316 -12.83 -8.93 -8.48
C VAL A 316 -12.51 -9.86 -9.66
N ASN A 317 -13.48 -10.67 -10.12
CA ASN A 317 -13.25 -11.57 -11.24
C ASN A 317 -13.16 -10.77 -12.55
N GLU A 318 -14.02 -9.75 -12.73
CA GLU A 318 -13.92 -8.86 -13.90
C GLU A 318 -12.56 -8.15 -13.96
N VAL A 319 -12.06 -7.69 -12.80
CA VAL A 319 -10.71 -7.09 -12.70
C VAL A 319 -9.64 -8.10 -13.11
N PHE A 320 -9.72 -9.35 -12.63
CA PHE A 320 -8.74 -10.37 -13.00
C PHE A 320 -8.76 -10.72 -14.49
N ASP A 321 -9.95 -10.84 -15.09
CA ASP A 321 -10.10 -11.15 -16.51
C ASP A 321 -9.61 -10.01 -17.41
N ARG A 322 -9.82 -8.75 -16.99
CA ARG A 322 -9.47 -7.57 -17.78
C ARG A 322 -8.02 -7.11 -17.59
N ASP A 323 -7.59 -6.98 -16.34
CA ASP A 323 -6.33 -6.31 -15.98
C ASP A 323 -5.27 -7.30 -15.44
N GLY A 324 -5.68 -8.48 -14.97
CA GLY A 324 -4.81 -9.49 -14.40
C GLY A 324 -4.58 -9.34 -12.88
N SER A 325 -4.13 -10.42 -12.24
CA SER A 325 -3.88 -10.46 -10.79
C SER A 325 -2.73 -9.54 -10.36
N ASP A 326 -1.67 -9.42 -11.18
CA ASP A 326 -0.53 -8.53 -10.89
C ASP A 326 -0.94 -7.06 -10.85
N ALA A 327 -1.91 -6.64 -11.68
CA ALA A 327 -2.42 -5.27 -11.65
C ALA A 327 -3.11 -4.95 -10.31
N MET A 328 -3.93 -5.89 -9.82
CA MET A 328 -4.60 -5.75 -8.53
C MET A 328 -3.60 -5.78 -7.37
N ARG A 329 -2.61 -6.70 -7.40
CA ARG A 329 -1.53 -6.75 -6.42
C ARG A 329 -0.77 -5.43 -6.37
N TRP A 330 -0.33 -4.93 -7.54
CA TRP A 330 0.39 -3.68 -7.65
C TRP A 330 -0.42 -2.51 -7.09
N PHE A 331 -1.70 -2.39 -7.48
CA PHE A 331 -2.56 -1.31 -7.00
C PHE A 331 -2.69 -1.28 -5.47
N LEU A 332 -2.85 -2.44 -4.84
CA LEU A 332 -2.94 -2.54 -3.38
C LEU A 332 -1.60 -2.24 -2.70
N MET A 333 -0.52 -2.85 -3.18
CA MET A 333 0.82 -2.76 -2.58
C MET A 333 1.48 -1.38 -2.75
N ALA A 334 1.27 -0.73 -3.90
CA ALA A 334 1.76 0.62 -4.15
C ALA A 334 0.98 1.69 -3.38
N SER A 335 -0.15 1.35 -2.78
CA SER A 335 -1.02 2.30 -2.08
C SER A 335 -0.61 2.54 -0.62
N PRO A 336 -1.13 3.61 0.02
CA PRO A 336 -0.90 3.87 1.45
C PRO A 336 -1.54 2.86 2.41
N ILE A 337 -2.28 1.83 1.92
CA ILE A 337 -3.06 0.94 2.79
C ILE A 337 -2.18 0.17 3.78
N LEU A 338 -0.99 -0.25 3.36
CA LEU A 338 -0.04 -0.98 4.20
C LEU A 338 0.62 -0.09 5.26
N ARG A 339 0.47 1.23 5.14
CA ARG A 339 0.89 2.22 6.15
C ARG A 339 -0.27 2.59 7.11
N GLY A 340 -1.32 1.77 7.16
CA GLY A 340 -2.50 1.95 8.02
C GLY A 340 -3.57 2.91 7.46
N GLY A 341 -3.38 3.44 6.25
CA GLY A 341 -4.32 4.37 5.61
C GLY A 341 -5.54 3.67 5.00
N ASN A 342 -6.60 4.43 4.73
CA ASN A 342 -7.75 3.92 3.98
C ASN A 342 -7.47 3.95 2.47
N LEU A 343 -8.00 2.97 1.73
CA LEU A 343 -7.88 2.90 0.28
C LEU A 343 -9.25 2.79 -0.37
N ILE A 344 -9.57 3.73 -1.25
CA ILE A 344 -10.74 3.63 -2.14
C ILE A 344 -10.34 2.81 -3.36
N VAL A 345 -11.00 1.67 -3.57
CA VAL A 345 -10.73 0.81 -4.72
C VAL A 345 -11.49 1.32 -5.94
N THR A 346 -10.75 1.65 -6.99
CA THR A 346 -11.32 2.10 -8.27
C THR A 346 -10.72 1.31 -9.41
N GLU A 347 -11.54 0.99 -10.43
CA GLU A 347 -11.05 0.34 -11.64
C GLU A 347 -9.97 1.15 -12.36
N GLN A 348 -10.09 2.48 -12.34
CA GLN A 348 -9.11 3.37 -12.94
C GLN A 348 -7.74 3.25 -12.25
N GLY A 349 -7.71 3.18 -10.92
CA GLY A 349 -6.48 2.99 -10.16
C GLY A 349 -5.78 1.67 -10.50
N ILE A 350 -6.55 0.59 -10.66
CA ILE A 350 -6.01 -0.72 -11.04
C ILE A 350 -5.40 -0.70 -12.45
N ARG A 351 -6.11 -0.10 -13.42
CA ARG A 351 -5.60 0.08 -14.79
C ARG A 351 -4.34 0.95 -14.84
N GLU A 352 -4.22 1.91 -13.94
CA GLU A 352 -3.03 2.76 -13.89
C GLU A 352 -1.80 1.98 -13.42
N GLY A 353 -1.96 1.04 -12.49
CA GLY A 353 -0.90 0.11 -12.10
C GLY A 353 -0.32 -0.68 -13.28
N VAL A 354 -1.18 -1.14 -14.20
CA VAL A 354 -0.76 -1.80 -15.45
C VAL A 354 0.16 -0.90 -16.29
N ARG A 355 -0.20 0.38 -16.44
CA ARG A 355 0.54 1.33 -17.28
C ARG A 355 1.86 1.75 -16.69
N GLN A 356 1.95 1.83 -15.36
CA GLN A 356 3.12 2.36 -14.69
C GLN A 356 4.31 1.40 -14.70
N VAL A 357 4.07 0.09 -14.60
CA VAL A 357 5.18 -0.89 -14.47
C VAL A 357 5.01 -2.13 -15.35
N LEU A 358 3.83 -2.75 -15.39
CA LEU A 358 3.65 -4.01 -16.14
C LEU A 358 3.90 -3.81 -17.64
N LEU A 359 3.25 -2.82 -18.26
CA LEU A 359 3.44 -2.52 -19.68
C LEU A 359 4.87 -2.10 -20.00
N PRO A 360 5.51 -1.18 -19.26
CA PRO A 360 6.93 -0.87 -19.45
C PRO A 360 7.86 -2.08 -19.40
N LEU A 361 7.76 -2.94 -18.38
CA LEU A 361 8.60 -4.16 -18.29
C LEU A 361 8.34 -5.11 -19.46
N TRP A 362 7.07 -5.34 -19.79
CA TRP A 362 6.68 -6.20 -20.91
C TRP A 362 7.18 -5.65 -22.25
N ASN A 363 7.13 -4.33 -22.44
CA ASN A 363 7.63 -3.67 -23.65
C ASN A 363 9.16 -3.75 -23.75
N ALA A 364 9.89 -3.63 -22.64
CA ALA A 364 11.35 -3.80 -22.64
C ALA A 364 11.73 -5.23 -23.03
N TYR A 365 11.03 -6.23 -22.49
CA TYR A 365 11.20 -7.64 -22.87
C TYR A 365 10.84 -7.87 -24.35
N SER A 366 9.67 -7.41 -24.78
CA SER A 366 9.22 -7.55 -26.17
C SER A 366 10.21 -6.91 -27.15
N PHE A 367 10.74 -5.73 -26.81
CA PHE A 367 11.75 -5.03 -27.57
C PHE A 367 13.04 -5.86 -27.69
N LEU A 368 13.56 -6.40 -26.58
CA LEU A 368 14.75 -7.27 -26.61
C LEU A 368 14.50 -8.49 -27.51
N THR A 369 13.37 -9.18 -27.35
CA THR A 369 13.06 -10.39 -28.14
C THR A 369 12.86 -10.11 -29.63
N LEU A 370 12.43 -8.90 -29.98
CA LEU A 370 12.18 -8.52 -31.38
C LEU A 370 13.47 -8.17 -32.12
N TYR A 371 14.40 -7.49 -31.46
CA TYR A 371 15.60 -6.92 -32.10
C TYR A 371 16.88 -7.71 -31.83
N ALA A 372 16.92 -8.59 -30.82
CA ALA A 372 18.10 -9.41 -30.58
C ALA A 372 18.16 -10.60 -31.57
N PRO A 373 19.23 -10.76 -32.37
CA PRO A 373 19.37 -11.89 -33.30
C PRO A 373 19.59 -13.22 -32.59
N ARG A 374 19.93 -13.18 -31.30
CA ARG A 374 20.11 -14.34 -30.40
C ARG A 374 19.62 -13.99 -29.00
N VAL A 375 19.43 -15.01 -28.18
CA VAL A 375 19.30 -14.79 -26.73
C VAL A 375 20.58 -14.13 -26.23
N GLY A 376 20.42 -13.02 -25.50
CA GLY A 376 21.53 -12.32 -24.86
C GLY A 376 22.27 -13.20 -23.85
N THR A 377 23.48 -12.78 -23.49
CA THR A 377 24.27 -13.43 -22.43
C THR A 377 24.52 -12.44 -21.30
N TRP A 378 24.78 -12.96 -20.10
CA TRP A 378 25.15 -12.13 -18.96
C TRP A 378 26.36 -11.24 -19.26
N ARG A 379 26.23 -9.94 -19.02
CA ARG A 379 27.26 -8.91 -19.28
C ARG A 379 27.12 -7.75 -18.29
N THR A 380 28.23 -7.42 -17.65
CA THR A 380 28.34 -6.35 -16.64
C THR A 380 29.54 -5.43 -16.86
N ASP A 381 30.28 -5.62 -17.95
CA ASP A 381 31.56 -4.97 -18.25
C ASP A 381 31.51 -4.06 -19.50
N SER A 382 30.31 -3.72 -19.99
CA SER A 382 30.14 -2.79 -21.11
C SER A 382 30.84 -1.45 -20.84
N THR A 383 31.51 -0.93 -21.86
CA THR A 383 32.21 0.36 -21.77
C THR A 383 31.29 1.54 -22.12
N HIS A 384 30.15 1.27 -22.76
CA HIS A 384 29.21 2.28 -23.19
C HIS A 384 28.52 2.95 -22.00
N VAL A 385 28.44 4.29 -22.03
CA VAL A 385 28.00 5.09 -20.88
C VAL A 385 26.56 4.78 -20.43
N LEU A 386 25.65 4.50 -21.37
CA LEU A 386 24.27 4.14 -21.04
C LEU A 386 24.16 2.75 -20.42
N ASP A 387 25.02 1.82 -20.81
CA ASP A 387 25.04 0.44 -20.30
C ASP A 387 25.55 0.43 -18.86
N ARG A 388 26.67 1.15 -18.63
CA ARG A 388 27.20 1.38 -17.29
C ARG A 388 26.19 2.05 -16.37
N TYR A 389 25.49 3.06 -16.87
CA TYR A 389 24.46 3.75 -16.10
C TYR A 389 23.30 2.81 -15.72
N ILE A 390 22.73 2.06 -16.66
CA ILE A 390 21.56 1.22 -16.34
C ILE A 390 21.93 0.08 -15.38
N LEU A 391 23.14 -0.49 -15.49
CA LEU A 391 23.65 -1.48 -14.55
C LEU A 391 23.88 -0.89 -13.16
N ALA A 392 24.48 0.31 -13.08
CA ALA A 392 24.67 1.01 -11.81
C ALA A 392 23.34 1.43 -11.17
N LYS A 393 22.37 1.87 -11.95
CA LYS A 393 21.02 2.20 -11.46
C LYS A 393 20.25 0.96 -11.02
N LEU A 394 20.49 -0.19 -11.64
CA LEU A 394 19.95 -1.48 -11.19
C LEU A 394 20.56 -1.91 -9.85
N ALA A 395 21.83 -1.61 -9.60
CA ALA A 395 22.44 -1.80 -8.29
C ALA A 395 21.74 -0.95 -7.21
N VAL A 396 21.44 0.31 -7.51
CA VAL A 396 20.65 1.20 -6.63
C VAL A 396 19.24 0.64 -6.40
N LEU A 397 18.54 0.21 -7.46
CA LEU A 397 17.23 -0.43 -7.32
C LEU A 397 17.30 -1.64 -6.37
N ARG A 398 18.28 -2.53 -6.54
CA ARG A 398 18.45 -3.70 -5.66
C ARG A 398 18.55 -3.25 -4.21
N ASP A 399 19.45 -2.32 -3.91
CA ASP A 399 19.70 -1.88 -2.53
C ASP A 399 18.45 -1.23 -1.92
N GLU A 400 17.88 -0.23 -2.58
CA GLU A 400 16.73 0.52 -2.06
C GLU A 400 15.46 -0.33 -1.95
N LEU A 401 15.27 -1.27 -2.88
CA LEU A 401 14.13 -2.19 -2.83
C LEU A 401 14.31 -3.24 -1.73
N THR A 402 15.54 -3.72 -1.50
CA THR A 402 15.85 -4.63 -0.38
C THR A 402 15.59 -3.93 0.95
N ASP A 403 16.15 -2.73 1.13
CA ASP A 403 15.97 -1.92 2.34
C ASP A 403 14.49 -1.65 2.64
N ALA A 404 13.70 -1.33 1.59
CA ALA A 404 12.27 -1.11 1.74
C ALA A 404 11.51 -2.37 2.15
N LEU A 405 11.83 -3.53 1.56
CA LEU A 405 11.17 -4.80 1.90
C LEU A 405 11.54 -5.30 3.30
N ASP A 406 12.79 -5.12 3.74
CA ASP A 406 13.27 -5.51 5.08
C ASP A 406 12.50 -4.81 6.21
N VAL A 407 12.01 -3.60 5.95
CA VAL A 407 11.18 -2.84 6.90
C VAL A 407 9.69 -2.79 6.50
N CYS A 408 9.23 -3.71 5.66
CA CYS A 408 7.84 -3.80 5.21
C CYS A 408 7.29 -2.51 4.56
N ASP A 409 8.13 -1.62 4.03
CA ASP A 409 7.71 -0.48 3.22
C ASP A 409 7.45 -0.89 1.77
N ILE A 410 6.42 -1.72 1.59
CA ILE A 410 6.07 -2.29 0.29
C ILE A 410 5.68 -1.21 -0.73
N SER A 411 5.05 -0.12 -0.28
CA SER A 411 4.72 1.01 -1.15
C SER A 411 5.97 1.74 -1.63
N GLY A 412 6.98 1.88 -0.75
CA GLY A 412 8.32 2.35 -1.12
C GLY A 412 8.99 1.43 -2.13
N ALA A 413 8.98 0.12 -1.90
CA ALA A 413 9.53 -0.87 -2.84
C ALA A 413 8.88 -0.80 -4.23
N CYS A 414 7.55 -0.65 -4.30
CA CYS A 414 6.84 -0.43 -5.57
C CYS A 414 7.29 0.86 -6.27
N GLU A 415 7.50 1.95 -5.52
CA GLU A 415 7.96 3.21 -6.07
C GLU A 415 9.38 3.09 -6.65
N GLN A 416 10.30 2.41 -5.97
CA GLN A 416 11.66 2.19 -6.49
C GLN A 416 11.65 1.42 -7.82
N LEU A 417 10.88 0.34 -7.90
CA LEU A 417 10.75 -0.42 -9.14
C LEU A 417 10.11 0.43 -10.26
N ARG A 418 9.13 1.28 -9.93
CA ARG A 418 8.50 2.20 -10.90
C ARG A 418 9.51 3.19 -11.47
N GLN A 419 10.31 3.83 -10.62
CA GLN A 419 11.32 4.80 -11.03
C GLN A 419 12.43 4.18 -11.89
N PHE A 420 12.89 2.99 -11.49
CA PHE A 420 13.86 2.23 -12.29
C PHE A 420 13.29 1.86 -13.66
N THR A 421 12.04 1.37 -13.70
CA THR A 421 11.40 0.95 -14.95
C THR A 421 11.21 2.12 -15.92
N ASP A 422 10.95 3.33 -15.43
CA ASP A 422 10.96 4.56 -16.24
C ASP A 422 12.35 4.84 -16.84
N ALA A 423 13.42 4.74 -16.04
CA ALA A 423 14.79 4.90 -16.52
C ALA A 423 15.17 3.82 -17.55
N LEU A 424 14.77 2.58 -17.33
CA LEU A 424 15.00 1.47 -18.25
C LEU A 424 14.34 1.73 -19.61
N THR A 425 13.07 2.13 -19.62
CA THR A 425 12.28 2.19 -20.85
C THR A 425 12.36 3.54 -21.56
N ASN A 426 12.10 4.63 -20.84
CA ASN A 426 12.01 5.98 -21.39
C ASN A 426 13.36 6.66 -21.56
N TRP A 427 14.42 6.10 -20.97
CA TRP A 427 15.79 6.59 -21.14
C TRP A 427 16.67 5.56 -21.85
N TYR A 428 17.05 4.45 -21.18
CA TYR A 428 18.03 3.50 -21.69
C TYR A 428 17.60 2.85 -23.02
N VAL A 429 16.45 2.17 -23.05
CA VAL A 429 15.95 1.49 -24.26
C VAL A 429 15.74 2.50 -25.39
N ARG A 430 15.08 3.63 -25.11
CA ARG A 430 14.80 4.66 -26.14
C ARG A 430 16.08 5.24 -26.75
N ARG A 431 17.07 5.59 -25.94
CA ARG A 431 18.35 6.17 -26.39
C ARG A 431 19.27 5.14 -27.05
N SER A 432 19.06 3.86 -26.79
CA SER A 432 19.90 2.78 -27.33
C SER A 432 19.33 2.13 -28.59
N ARG A 433 18.14 2.52 -29.09
CA ARG A 433 17.45 1.85 -30.22
C ARG A 433 18.32 1.64 -31.45
N SER A 434 19.13 2.62 -31.84
CA SER A 434 20.05 2.49 -32.98
C SER A 434 21.02 1.33 -32.80
N ARG A 435 21.57 1.16 -31.59
CA ARG A 435 22.48 0.06 -31.24
C ARG A 435 21.80 -1.30 -31.38
N PHE A 436 20.51 -1.40 -31.05
CA PHE A 436 19.75 -2.64 -31.28
C PHE A 436 19.45 -2.89 -32.77
N TRP A 437 19.24 -1.85 -33.58
CA TRP A 437 19.10 -1.99 -35.03
C TRP A 437 20.41 -2.37 -35.72
N GLU A 438 21.54 -1.98 -35.13
CA GLU A 438 22.89 -2.35 -35.56
C GLU A 438 23.34 -3.71 -34.98
N GLU A 439 22.45 -4.41 -34.25
CA GLU A 439 22.72 -5.69 -33.59
C GLU A 439 23.93 -5.66 -32.63
N ASP A 440 24.16 -4.54 -31.95
CA ASP A 440 25.24 -4.37 -30.98
C ASP A 440 25.11 -5.36 -29.80
N ALA A 441 26.05 -6.31 -29.75
CA ALA A 441 26.11 -7.33 -28.72
C ALA A 441 26.25 -6.74 -27.30
N GLU A 442 26.93 -5.61 -27.11
CA GLU A 442 27.04 -4.96 -25.78
C GLU A 442 25.69 -4.50 -25.25
N ALA A 443 24.89 -3.85 -26.10
CA ALA A 443 23.55 -3.38 -25.73
C ALA A 443 22.59 -4.54 -25.44
N ILE A 444 22.62 -5.58 -26.28
CA ILE A 444 21.75 -6.77 -26.18
C ILE A 444 22.05 -7.56 -24.90
N ASP A 445 23.33 -7.87 -24.65
CA ASP A 445 23.77 -8.65 -23.50
C ASP A 445 23.57 -7.86 -22.18
N THR A 446 23.76 -6.54 -22.21
CA THR A 446 23.45 -5.66 -21.06
C THR A 446 21.95 -5.66 -20.75
N LEU A 447 21.08 -5.48 -21.76
CA LEU A 447 19.63 -5.47 -21.53
C LEU A 447 19.10 -6.84 -21.07
N HIS A 448 19.68 -7.94 -21.56
CA HIS A 448 19.42 -9.29 -21.06
C HIS A 448 19.70 -9.40 -19.56
N THR A 449 20.89 -8.99 -19.13
CA THR A 449 21.32 -8.97 -17.72
C THR A 449 20.40 -8.10 -16.88
N VAL A 450 20.08 -6.90 -17.35
CA VAL A 450 19.21 -5.97 -16.63
C VAL A 450 17.82 -6.56 -16.41
N LEU A 451 17.21 -7.13 -17.45
CA LEU A 451 15.87 -7.73 -17.34
C LEU A 451 15.86 -8.98 -16.45
N GLU A 452 16.90 -9.82 -16.52
CA GLU A 452 17.05 -10.99 -15.67
C GLU A 452 17.05 -10.60 -14.18
N VAL A 453 17.89 -9.63 -13.79
CA VAL A 453 17.99 -9.19 -12.39
C VAL A 453 16.73 -8.44 -11.97
N THR A 454 16.20 -7.56 -12.82
CA THR A 454 14.98 -6.79 -12.54
C THR A 454 13.79 -7.73 -12.26
N THR A 455 13.66 -8.81 -13.03
CA THR A 455 12.57 -9.76 -12.83
C THR A 455 12.70 -10.58 -11.55
N ARG A 456 13.93 -10.89 -11.10
CA ARG A 456 14.15 -11.46 -9.76
C ARG A 456 13.72 -10.51 -8.64
N LEU A 457 14.14 -9.24 -8.71
CA LEU A 457 13.77 -8.21 -7.72
C LEU A 457 12.26 -7.94 -7.72
N ALA A 458 11.64 -7.92 -8.88
CA ALA A 458 10.22 -7.63 -9.03
C ALA A 458 9.30 -8.82 -8.71
N ALA A 459 9.83 -10.05 -8.59
CA ALA A 459 9.02 -11.26 -8.44
C ALA A 459 8.04 -11.27 -7.25
N PRO A 460 8.39 -10.75 -6.05
CA PRO A 460 7.43 -10.63 -4.95
C PRO A 460 6.28 -9.67 -5.23
N LEU A 461 6.51 -8.67 -6.11
CA LEU A 461 5.56 -7.62 -6.44
C LEU A 461 4.68 -7.98 -7.65
N LEU A 462 5.26 -8.62 -8.65
CA LEU A 462 4.66 -8.91 -9.96
C LEU A 462 4.91 -10.36 -10.38
N PRO A 463 4.43 -11.36 -9.62
CA PRO A 463 4.86 -12.74 -9.80
C PRO A 463 4.53 -13.33 -11.16
N MET A 464 3.38 -13.00 -11.75
CA MET A 464 2.95 -13.65 -12.99
C MET A 464 3.74 -13.09 -14.19
N ALA A 465 3.87 -11.76 -14.28
CA ALA A 465 4.60 -11.11 -15.35
C ALA A 465 6.10 -11.45 -15.31
N THR A 466 6.71 -11.41 -14.12
CA THR A 466 8.13 -11.72 -13.94
C THR A 466 8.46 -13.16 -14.24
N GLU A 467 7.60 -14.12 -13.88
CA GLU A 467 7.78 -15.54 -14.23
C GLU A 467 7.87 -15.74 -15.75
N VAL A 468 6.97 -15.11 -16.52
CA VAL A 468 6.96 -15.23 -17.98
C VAL A 468 8.19 -14.58 -18.61
N ILE A 469 8.52 -13.35 -18.20
CA ILE A 469 9.67 -12.61 -18.73
C ILE A 469 10.97 -13.34 -18.38
N TRP A 470 11.17 -13.69 -17.11
CA TRP A 470 12.40 -14.31 -16.63
C TRP A 470 12.64 -15.67 -17.30
N ARG A 471 11.60 -16.50 -17.47
CA ARG A 471 11.72 -17.78 -18.20
C ARG A 471 12.03 -17.57 -19.67
N GLY A 472 11.45 -16.56 -20.30
CA GLY A 472 11.73 -16.23 -21.70
C GLY A 472 13.18 -15.80 -21.95
N ILE A 473 13.81 -15.16 -20.96
CA ILE A 473 15.17 -14.63 -21.06
C ILE A 473 16.23 -15.64 -20.58
N SER A 474 15.96 -16.37 -19.50
CA SER A 474 16.93 -17.27 -18.86
C SER A 474 16.79 -18.74 -19.28
N GLY A 475 15.61 -19.16 -19.73
CA GLY A 475 15.28 -20.58 -19.93
C GLY A 475 15.18 -21.41 -18.64
N GLY A 476 15.27 -20.78 -17.46
CA GLY A 476 15.21 -21.47 -16.17
C GLY A 476 13.83 -21.99 -15.79
N ARG A 477 13.75 -22.68 -14.64
CA ARG A 477 12.51 -23.34 -14.18
C ARG A 477 11.43 -22.34 -13.76
N SER A 478 11.77 -21.42 -12.85
CA SER A 478 10.87 -20.37 -12.34
C SER A 478 11.70 -19.33 -11.60
N VAL A 479 11.32 -18.06 -11.71
CA VAL A 479 11.98 -16.95 -11.00
C VAL A 479 11.79 -17.07 -9.49
N HIS A 480 10.68 -17.67 -9.06
CA HIS A 480 10.32 -17.86 -7.64
C HIS A 480 11.17 -18.90 -6.91
N LEU A 481 12.06 -19.59 -7.62
CA LEU A 481 13.01 -20.57 -7.06
C LEU A 481 14.45 -20.04 -7.11
N THR A 482 14.64 -18.76 -7.43
CA THR A 482 15.96 -18.13 -7.53
C THR A 482 16.29 -17.35 -6.28
N ASP A 483 17.59 -17.20 -6.02
CA ASP A 483 18.09 -16.39 -4.92
C ASP A 483 17.85 -14.89 -5.20
N TRP A 484 17.60 -14.15 -4.12
CA TRP A 484 17.57 -12.69 -4.17
C TRP A 484 18.92 -12.16 -4.68
N PRO A 485 18.95 -11.20 -5.62
CA PRO A 485 20.21 -10.69 -6.14
C PRO A 485 21.06 -10.03 -5.04
N GLU A 486 22.22 -10.61 -4.75
CA GLU A 486 23.14 -10.08 -3.74
C GLU A 486 23.82 -8.77 -4.16
N ALA A 487 24.35 -8.05 -3.17
CA ALA A 487 25.22 -6.90 -3.40
C ALA A 487 26.45 -7.30 -4.24
N GLY A 488 26.77 -6.48 -5.25
CA GLY A 488 27.93 -6.70 -6.13
C GLY A 488 27.66 -7.58 -7.37
N VAL A 489 26.48 -8.19 -7.51
CA VAL A 489 26.10 -8.94 -8.74
C VAL A 489 26.10 -8.04 -9.98
N VAL A 490 25.74 -6.77 -9.82
CA VAL A 490 25.83 -5.72 -10.85
C VAL A 490 26.73 -4.59 -10.37
N PRO A 491 27.50 -3.94 -11.26
CA PRO A 491 28.48 -2.93 -10.89
C PRO A 491 27.78 -1.70 -10.32
N ALA A 492 28.33 -1.12 -9.26
CA ALA A 492 27.87 0.14 -8.69
C ALA A 492 28.74 1.31 -9.19
N ASP A 493 28.10 2.42 -9.55
CA ASP A 493 28.77 3.68 -9.90
C ASP A 493 27.89 4.85 -9.43
N PRO A 494 27.91 5.18 -8.12
CA PRO A 494 27.02 6.19 -7.53
C PRO A 494 27.19 7.58 -8.17
N ALA A 495 28.43 7.92 -8.57
CA ALA A 495 28.72 9.19 -9.22
C ALA A 495 28.07 9.27 -10.61
N LEU A 496 28.16 8.21 -11.41
CA LEU A 496 27.49 8.13 -12.71
C LEU A 496 25.96 8.16 -12.57
N VAL A 497 25.40 7.43 -11.60
CA VAL A 497 23.95 7.43 -11.37
C VAL A 497 23.46 8.83 -11.00
N ALA A 498 24.12 9.49 -10.03
CA ALA A 498 23.76 10.85 -9.62
C ALA A 498 23.87 11.86 -10.78
N ALA A 499 24.92 11.76 -11.60
CA ALA A 499 25.09 12.64 -12.76
C ALA A 499 24.00 12.40 -13.82
N MET A 500 23.74 11.15 -14.19
CA MET A 500 22.78 10.81 -15.25
C MET A 500 21.32 11.00 -14.81
N ASP A 501 21.00 10.81 -13.53
CA ASP A 501 19.68 11.16 -13.01
C ASP A 501 19.44 12.68 -13.07
N GLN A 502 20.44 13.49 -12.72
CA GLN A 502 20.35 14.93 -12.91
C GLN A 502 20.23 15.32 -14.40
N VAL A 503 20.92 14.63 -15.32
CA VAL A 503 20.73 14.80 -16.77
C VAL A 503 19.27 14.54 -17.16
N ARG A 504 18.67 13.45 -16.67
CA ARG A 504 17.26 13.11 -16.93
C ARG A 504 16.31 14.19 -16.40
N GLU A 505 16.58 14.72 -15.22
CA GLU A 505 15.80 15.81 -14.62
C GLU A 505 15.89 17.11 -15.45
N VAL A 506 17.09 17.48 -15.87
CA VAL A 506 17.34 18.61 -16.78
C VAL A 506 16.54 18.46 -18.07
N CYS A 507 16.61 17.30 -18.71
CA CYS A 507 15.85 17.02 -19.92
C CYS A 507 14.34 17.05 -19.69
N SER A 508 13.85 16.51 -18.58
CA SER A 508 12.43 16.52 -18.21
C SER A 508 11.91 17.95 -17.98
N ALA A 509 12.65 18.76 -17.23
CA ALA A 509 12.30 20.14 -16.94
C ALA A 509 12.30 21.00 -18.22
N ALA A 510 13.34 20.88 -19.06
CA ALA A 510 13.42 21.61 -20.33
C ALA A 510 12.35 21.15 -21.34
N SER A 511 12.05 19.85 -21.41
CA SER A 511 10.97 19.32 -22.25
C SER A 511 9.59 19.85 -21.81
N SER A 512 9.38 20.03 -20.50
CA SER A 512 8.17 20.64 -19.95
C SER A 512 8.03 22.10 -20.36
N LEU A 513 9.12 22.88 -20.37
CA LEU A 513 9.14 24.25 -20.92
C LEU A 513 8.77 24.28 -22.40
N ARG A 514 9.39 23.40 -23.19
CA ARG A 514 9.08 23.24 -24.62
C ARG A 514 7.60 22.95 -24.84
N LYS A 515 7.02 22.02 -24.07
CA LYS A 515 5.61 21.65 -24.14
C LYS A 515 4.69 22.82 -23.77
N ALA A 516 5.02 23.57 -22.71
CA ALA A 516 4.25 24.74 -22.29
C ALA A 516 4.20 25.82 -23.39
N LYS A 517 5.31 26.00 -24.12
CA LYS A 517 5.40 26.91 -25.28
C LYS A 517 4.96 26.30 -26.62
N LYS A 518 4.50 25.04 -26.63
CA LYS A 518 4.14 24.28 -27.84
C LYS A 518 5.29 24.15 -28.86
N LEU A 519 6.54 24.18 -28.38
CA LEU A 519 7.75 23.98 -29.18
C LEU A 519 8.05 22.48 -29.29
N ARG A 520 7.64 21.85 -30.40
CA ARG A 520 7.94 20.43 -30.67
C ARG A 520 9.45 20.16 -30.64
N VAL A 521 9.89 19.00 -30.14
CA VAL A 521 11.33 18.65 -30.02
C VAL A 521 12.06 18.73 -31.36
N ARG A 522 11.40 18.37 -32.49
CA ARG A 522 12.01 18.44 -33.83
C ARG A 522 12.42 19.85 -34.28
N LEU A 523 11.89 20.91 -33.67
CA LEU A 523 12.35 22.29 -33.90
C LEU A 523 13.66 22.50 -33.13
N PRO A 524 14.82 22.67 -33.77
CA PRO A 524 16.04 22.95 -33.02
C PRO A 524 15.92 24.30 -32.31
N LEU A 525 16.42 24.38 -31.08
CA LEU A 525 16.48 25.64 -30.32
C LEU A 525 17.94 26.09 -30.15
N PRO A 526 18.22 27.39 -30.02
CA PRO A 526 19.60 27.88 -29.95
C PRO A 526 20.38 27.26 -28.79
N ARG A 527 19.81 27.29 -27.59
CA ARG A 527 20.58 26.99 -26.38
C ARG A 527 19.70 26.57 -25.21
N LEU A 528 20.26 25.71 -24.37
CA LEU A 528 19.83 25.47 -23.00
C LEU A 528 20.93 25.91 -22.04
N THR A 529 20.60 26.72 -21.04
CA THR A 529 21.48 26.99 -19.90
C THR A 529 21.02 26.16 -18.71
N VAL A 530 21.94 25.44 -18.07
CA VAL A 530 21.69 24.63 -16.88
C VAL A 530 22.51 25.22 -15.75
N ALA A 531 21.81 25.78 -14.77
CA ALA A 531 22.40 26.38 -13.59
C ALA A 531 22.27 25.43 -12.40
N VAL A 532 23.37 24.82 -11.97
CA VAL A 532 23.44 23.82 -10.90
C VAL A 532 24.68 24.06 -10.04
N GLU A 533 24.70 23.57 -8.80
CA GLU A 533 25.84 23.78 -7.89
C GLU A 533 27.16 23.22 -8.44
N ASP A 534 27.12 22.01 -9.01
CA ASP A 534 28.28 21.36 -9.65
C ASP A 534 28.05 21.14 -11.15
N PRO A 535 28.38 22.14 -12.01
CA PRO A 535 28.24 22.01 -13.45
C PRO A 535 29.26 21.06 -14.09
N GLU A 536 30.39 20.75 -13.42
CA GLU A 536 31.39 19.84 -13.96
C GLU A 536 30.86 18.40 -14.04
N ARG A 537 30.00 18.02 -13.09
CA ARG A 537 29.32 16.71 -13.09
C ARG A 537 28.51 16.45 -14.36
N LEU A 538 27.88 17.49 -14.92
CA LEU A 538 27.04 17.38 -16.13
C LEU A 538 27.82 17.52 -17.43
N ARG A 539 29.05 18.06 -17.38
CA ARG A 539 29.86 18.38 -18.56
C ARG A 539 30.10 17.19 -19.50
N PRO A 540 30.38 15.96 -19.01
CA PRO A 540 30.53 14.79 -19.89
C PRO A 540 29.26 14.42 -20.66
N PHE A 541 28.10 14.94 -20.25
CA PHE A 541 26.79 14.61 -20.80
C PHE A 541 26.15 15.79 -21.56
N ALA A 542 26.88 16.87 -21.80
CA ALA A 542 26.36 18.05 -22.50
C ALA A 542 25.81 17.71 -23.89
N ASP A 543 26.52 16.87 -24.66
CA ASP A 543 26.06 16.40 -25.97
C ASP A 543 24.80 15.54 -25.87
N LEU A 544 24.71 14.69 -24.83
CA LEU A 544 23.53 13.88 -24.57
C LEU A 544 22.31 14.77 -24.31
N ILE A 545 22.46 15.79 -23.46
CA ILE A 545 21.42 16.79 -23.18
C ILE A 545 21.04 17.54 -24.47
N ALA A 546 22.04 17.97 -25.25
CA ALA A 546 21.85 18.72 -26.48
C ALA A 546 21.02 17.93 -27.50
N ASP A 547 21.38 16.65 -27.72
CA ASP A 547 20.68 15.73 -28.61
C ASP A 547 19.26 15.45 -28.14
N GLU A 548 19.10 15.16 -26.85
CA GLU A 548 17.80 14.81 -26.26
C GLU A 548 16.80 15.95 -26.38
N LEU A 549 17.27 17.18 -26.18
CA LEU A 549 16.44 18.38 -26.26
C LEU A 549 16.46 19.02 -27.63
N ASN A 550 17.26 18.55 -28.59
CA ASN A 550 17.50 19.18 -29.88
C ASN A 550 17.79 20.69 -29.72
N VAL A 551 18.82 21.01 -28.96
CA VAL A 551 19.37 22.37 -28.80
C VAL A 551 20.76 22.45 -29.41
N LYS A 552 21.16 23.61 -29.94
CA LYS A 552 22.48 23.76 -30.60
C LYS A 552 23.64 23.85 -29.60
N ALA A 553 23.38 24.36 -28.39
CA ALA A 553 24.37 24.46 -27.34
C ALA A 553 23.76 24.17 -25.96
N VAL A 554 24.56 23.59 -25.08
CA VAL A 554 24.26 23.45 -23.65
C VAL A 554 25.32 24.22 -22.88
N GLU A 555 24.90 25.25 -22.15
CA GLU A 555 25.76 26.03 -21.26
C GLU A 555 25.53 25.59 -19.82
N LEU A 556 26.61 25.24 -19.12
CA LEU A 556 26.57 24.81 -17.73
C LEU A 556 27.15 25.93 -16.85
N THR A 557 26.43 26.33 -15.81
CA THR A 557 26.87 27.41 -14.91
C THR A 557 26.60 27.08 -13.44
N GLY A 558 27.46 27.59 -12.56
CA GLY A 558 27.26 27.55 -11.09
C GLY A 558 26.41 28.70 -10.56
N ASP A 559 26.14 29.71 -11.39
CA ASP A 559 25.43 30.92 -10.97
C ASP A 559 23.91 30.76 -11.03
N VAL A 560 23.38 30.03 -10.04
CA VAL A 560 21.93 29.80 -9.90
C VAL A 560 21.17 31.12 -9.62
N ALA A 561 21.81 32.06 -8.91
CA ALA A 561 21.21 33.34 -8.53
C ALA A 561 21.00 34.28 -9.73
N ALA A 562 21.80 34.16 -10.79
CA ALA A 562 21.58 34.90 -12.03
C ALA A 562 20.30 34.48 -12.79
N HIS A 563 19.80 33.26 -12.56
CA HIS A 563 18.71 32.68 -13.34
C HIS A 563 17.41 32.46 -12.54
N GLY A 564 17.45 32.64 -11.22
CA GLY A 564 16.26 32.56 -10.37
C GLY A 564 16.45 33.20 -9.01
N ARG A 565 15.38 33.17 -8.22
CA ARG A 565 15.35 33.68 -6.84
C ARG A 565 14.86 32.58 -5.92
N PHE A 566 15.43 32.51 -4.71
CA PHE A 566 14.89 31.66 -3.66
C PHE A 566 13.67 32.35 -3.06
N GLU A 567 12.51 31.72 -3.17
CA GLU A 567 11.30 32.10 -2.46
C GLU A 567 11.23 31.27 -1.18
N LEU A 568 11.22 31.98 -0.05
CA LEU A 568 11.18 31.38 1.27
C LEU A 568 9.72 31.29 1.71
N THR A 569 9.34 30.19 2.36
CA THR A 569 8.00 30.02 2.95
C THR A 569 8.12 29.44 4.34
N VAL A 570 7.30 29.90 5.28
CA VAL A 570 7.32 29.40 6.66
C VAL A 570 6.51 28.12 6.79
N ASN A 571 7.11 27.07 7.36
CA ASN A 571 6.41 25.84 7.71
C ASN A 571 5.68 26.03 9.04
N ALA A 572 4.45 26.55 8.96
CA ALA A 572 3.65 26.91 10.14
C ALA A 572 3.38 25.72 11.08
N ARG A 573 3.38 24.49 10.57
CA ARG A 573 3.13 23.27 11.35
C ARG A 573 4.30 22.93 12.27
N VAL A 574 5.53 23.07 11.75
CA VAL A 574 6.76 22.79 12.51
C VAL A 574 7.13 23.99 13.40
N ALA A 575 6.97 25.20 12.87
CA ALA A 575 7.31 26.44 13.56
C ALA A 575 6.33 26.80 14.69
N GLY A 576 5.05 26.39 14.55
CA GLY A 576 3.96 26.75 15.46
C GLY A 576 4.18 26.38 16.94
N PRO A 577 4.59 25.14 17.27
CA PRO A 577 4.87 24.72 18.65
C PRO A 577 5.88 25.61 19.39
N ARG A 578 6.93 26.09 18.71
CA ARG A 578 7.97 26.94 19.31
C ARG A 578 7.59 28.42 19.29
N LEU A 579 7.06 28.91 18.17
CA LEU A 579 6.85 30.35 17.92
C LEU A 579 5.46 30.84 18.36
N GLY A 580 4.48 29.96 18.56
CA GLY A 580 3.13 30.33 18.98
C GLY A 580 2.52 31.44 18.10
N LYS A 581 2.12 32.55 18.72
CA LYS A 581 1.52 33.70 18.02
C LYS A 581 2.51 34.42 17.08
N ALA A 582 3.82 34.30 17.30
CA ALA A 582 4.84 34.95 16.48
C ALA A 582 4.98 34.32 15.08
N VAL A 583 4.45 33.11 14.87
CA VAL A 583 4.48 32.44 13.56
C VAL A 583 3.76 33.26 12.48
N GLN A 584 2.69 33.98 12.83
CA GLN A 584 1.97 34.86 11.90
C GLN A 584 2.79 36.08 11.50
N ALA A 585 3.60 36.61 12.43
CA ALA A 585 4.53 37.69 12.12
C ALA A 585 5.64 37.22 11.18
N ALA A 586 6.20 36.03 11.42
CA ALA A 586 7.20 35.41 10.55
C ALA A 586 6.65 35.15 9.14
N ILE A 587 5.45 34.55 9.01
CA ILE A 587 4.78 34.34 7.72
C ILE A 587 4.60 35.66 6.97
N LYS A 588 4.15 36.71 7.67
CA LYS A 588 3.92 38.03 7.06
C LYS A 588 5.24 38.69 6.61
N ALA A 589 6.30 38.58 7.41
CA ALA A 589 7.62 39.11 7.09
C ALA A 589 8.23 38.40 5.87
N VAL A 590 8.16 37.06 5.83
CA VAL A 590 8.64 36.27 4.69
C VAL A 590 7.83 36.59 3.41
N LYS A 591 6.50 36.67 3.48
CA LYS A 591 5.66 37.07 2.34
C LYS A 591 5.92 38.50 1.85
N ALA A 592 6.38 39.39 2.73
CA ALA A 592 6.76 40.75 2.38
C ALA A 592 8.19 40.85 1.80
N GLY A 593 8.90 39.72 1.65
CA GLY A 593 10.28 39.69 1.16
C GLY A 593 11.34 40.08 2.19
N ALA A 594 10.99 40.15 3.48
CA ALA A 594 11.90 40.50 4.57
C ALA A 594 12.60 39.27 5.19
N GLY A 595 12.58 38.12 4.51
CA GLY A 595 13.29 36.91 4.91
C GLY A 595 14.77 37.00 4.50
N THR A 596 15.70 36.88 5.45
CA THR A 596 17.15 36.83 5.18
C THR A 596 17.74 35.55 5.73
N LEU A 597 18.30 34.72 4.85
CA LEU A 597 18.99 33.50 5.22
C LEU A 597 20.34 33.84 5.86
N ASN A 598 20.57 33.36 7.06
CA ASN A 598 21.82 33.58 7.81
C ASN A 598 22.83 32.47 7.48
N ALA A 599 24.12 32.74 7.74
CA ALA A 599 25.21 31.78 7.45
C ALA A 599 25.16 30.50 8.30
N ASP A 600 24.40 30.50 9.41
CA ASP A 600 24.19 29.35 10.29
C ASP A 600 22.98 28.49 9.88
N GLY A 601 22.34 28.80 8.74
CA GLY A 601 21.17 28.09 8.22
C GLY A 601 19.84 28.54 8.83
N THR A 602 19.83 29.54 9.70
CA THR A 602 18.56 30.11 10.22
C THR A 602 17.99 31.16 9.27
N LEU A 603 16.67 31.37 9.30
CA LEU A 603 15.99 32.40 8.52
C LEU A 603 15.48 33.53 9.42
N SER A 604 16.05 34.71 9.25
CA SER A 604 15.57 35.95 9.88
C SER A 604 14.33 36.46 9.14
N ALA A 605 13.17 36.46 9.79
CA ALA A 605 11.89 36.93 9.27
C ALA A 605 11.35 38.10 10.12
N GLY A 606 11.89 39.30 9.89
CA GLY A 606 11.64 40.46 10.76
C GLY A 606 12.34 40.30 12.12
N GLU A 607 11.59 40.33 13.22
CA GLU A 607 12.11 40.11 14.58
C GLU A 607 12.15 38.63 14.99
N VAL A 608 11.67 37.73 14.12
CA VAL A 608 11.57 36.29 14.41
C VAL A 608 12.64 35.53 13.63
N VAL A 609 13.34 34.62 14.32
CA VAL A 609 14.30 33.70 13.69
C VAL A 609 13.67 32.31 13.60
N LEU A 610 13.69 31.73 12.40
CA LEU A 610 13.24 30.38 12.09
C LEU A 610 14.45 29.44 11.99
N ASN A 611 14.33 28.26 12.58
CA ASN A 611 15.29 27.17 12.43
C ASN A 611 15.22 26.56 11.02
N PRO A 612 16.26 25.84 10.55
CA PRO A 612 16.26 25.16 9.25
C PRO A 612 15.00 24.31 8.97
N GLU A 613 14.46 23.63 9.99
CA GLU A 613 13.26 22.78 9.84
C GLU A 613 11.93 23.55 9.81
N GLU A 614 11.94 24.86 10.06
CA GLU A 614 10.74 25.70 10.24
C GLU A 614 10.41 26.57 9.02
N TYR A 615 11.21 26.50 7.97
CA TYR A 615 10.94 27.13 6.69
C TYR A 615 11.34 26.21 5.54
N ASP A 616 10.71 26.44 4.40
CA ASP A 616 11.06 25.84 3.13
C ASP A 616 11.68 26.91 2.24
N SER A 617 12.73 26.55 1.51
CA SER A 617 13.33 27.39 0.47
C SER A 617 13.04 26.76 -0.88
N ARG A 618 12.32 27.47 -1.74
CA ARG A 618 12.02 27.00 -3.09
C ARG A 618 12.69 27.90 -4.11
N LEU A 619 13.45 27.29 -5.00
CA LEU A 619 14.02 28.00 -6.13
C LEU A 619 12.93 28.32 -7.16
N VAL A 620 12.75 29.60 -7.48
CA VAL A 620 11.75 30.09 -8.42
C VAL A 620 12.44 30.75 -9.60
N ALA A 621 12.01 30.37 -10.80
CA ALA A 621 12.42 30.96 -12.06
C ALA A 621 12.32 32.49 -12.06
N ALA A 622 13.36 33.19 -12.51
CA ALA A 622 13.32 34.65 -12.71
C ALA A 622 12.35 35.02 -13.85
N ASP A 623 12.33 34.21 -14.91
CA ASP A 623 11.34 34.24 -15.99
C ASP A 623 10.66 32.87 -16.11
N PRO A 624 9.45 32.69 -15.54
CA PRO A 624 8.73 31.41 -15.59
C PRO A 624 8.36 30.93 -17.00
N GLY A 625 8.41 31.81 -18.02
CA GLY A 625 8.18 31.41 -19.40
C GLY A 625 9.34 30.59 -19.95
N CYS A 626 10.57 30.98 -19.64
CA CYS A 626 11.78 30.37 -20.21
C CYS A 626 12.56 29.53 -19.20
N THR A 627 12.20 29.56 -17.92
CA THR A 627 12.98 28.95 -16.85
C THR A 627 12.14 27.96 -16.04
N ALA A 628 12.69 26.80 -15.74
CA ALA A 628 12.09 25.79 -14.88
C ALA A 628 13.06 25.37 -13.78
N ALA A 629 12.53 25.11 -12.59
CA ALA A 629 13.31 24.55 -11.49
C ALA A 629 13.46 23.04 -11.64
N LEU A 630 14.64 22.53 -11.28
CA LEU A 630 14.87 21.11 -11.09
C LEU A 630 14.21 20.63 -9.78
N PRO A 631 13.94 19.33 -9.64
CA PRO A 631 13.48 18.74 -8.38
C PRO A 631 14.38 19.10 -7.20
N ASP A 632 13.78 19.15 -6.00
CA ASP A 632 14.47 19.37 -4.71
C ASP A 632 15.39 20.60 -4.64
N GLY A 633 15.18 21.57 -5.53
CA GLY A 633 16.02 22.78 -5.60
C GLY A 633 17.42 22.54 -6.18
N ALA A 634 17.65 21.42 -6.88
CA ALA A 634 18.95 21.03 -7.43
C ALA A 634 19.51 22.00 -8.49
N GLY A 635 18.71 22.94 -8.98
CA GLY A 635 19.11 23.96 -9.94
C GLY A 635 17.96 24.50 -10.80
N LEU A 636 18.32 25.20 -11.86
CA LEU A 636 17.40 25.75 -12.85
C LEU A 636 17.85 25.38 -14.27
N VAL A 637 16.88 25.27 -15.16
CA VAL A 637 17.12 25.21 -16.60
C VAL A 637 16.47 26.41 -17.25
N VAL A 638 17.21 27.09 -18.13
CA VAL A 638 16.75 28.23 -18.92
C VAL A 638 16.81 27.84 -20.39
N LEU A 639 15.66 27.86 -21.05
CA LEU A 639 15.52 27.54 -22.46
C LEU A 639 15.50 28.82 -23.28
N ASP A 640 16.46 28.97 -24.19
CA ASP A 640 16.41 30.00 -25.22
C ASP A 640 15.43 29.55 -26.31
N ASP A 641 14.32 30.25 -26.44
CA ASP A 641 13.28 29.98 -27.44
C ASP A 641 13.32 30.94 -28.63
N THR A 642 14.42 31.68 -28.81
CA THR A 642 14.58 32.58 -29.93
C THR A 642 14.62 31.79 -31.25
N LEU A 643 13.58 31.91 -32.06
CA LEU A 643 13.50 31.26 -33.37
C LEU A 643 14.12 32.15 -34.45
N THR A 644 15.21 31.67 -35.04
CA THR A 644 15.78 32.26 -36.26
C THR A 644 15.20 31.54 -37.48
N GLU A 645 15.22 32.21 -38.65
CA GLU A 645 14.73 31.63 -39.90
C GLU A 645 15.45 30.30 -40.24
N GLU A 646 16.75 30.21 -39.92
CA GLU A 646 17.55 29.00 -40.10
C GLU A 646 17.07 27.83 -39.23
N LEU A 647 16.73 28.08 -37.96
CA LEU A 647 16.21 27.06 -37.05
C LEU A 647 14.80 26.61 -37.44
N GLU A 648 13.97 27.55 -37.92
CA GLU A 648 12.65 27.20 -38.45
C GLU A 648 12.76 26.35 -39.74
N ALA A 649 13.71 26.68 -40.62
CA ALA A 649 13.99 25.91 -41.83
C ALA A 649 14.46 24.48 -41.52
N GLU A 650 15.35 24.32 -40.54
CA GLU A 650 15.80 22.99 -40.10
C GLU A 650 14.67 22.21 -39.40
N GLY A 651 13.88 22.89 -38.55
CA GLY A 651 12.71 22.29 -37.90
C GLY A 651 11.70 21.78 -38.92
N TRP A 652 11.43 22.58 -39.96
CA TRP A 652 10.59 22.20 -41.08
C TRP A 652 11.15 20.98 -41.81
N ALA A 653 12.46 20.93 -42.06
CA ALA A 653 13.10 19.77 -42.69
C ALA A 653 12.95 18.49 -41.85
N LYS A 654 13.13 18.58 -40.52
CA LYS A 654 12.93 17.44 -39.60
C LYS A 654 11.48 16.96 -39.55
N ASP A 655 10.50 17.85 -39.71
CA ASP A 655 9.10 17.43 -39.87
C ASP A 655 8.87 16.71 -41.20
N ARG A 656 9.48 17.17 -42.29
CA ARG A 656 9.40 16.49 -43.59
C ARG A 656 10.01 15.09 -43.55
N ILE A 657 11.15 14.92 -42.87
CA ILE A 657 11.76 13.59 -42.65
C ILE A 657 10.77 12.66 -41.94
N ARG A 658 10.14 13.11 -40.84
CA ARG A 658 9.16 12.30 -40.11
C ARG A 658 7.98 11.92 -41.00
N GLU A 659 7.38 12.88 -41.68
CA GLU A 659 6.20 12.64 -42.51
C GLU A 659 6.51 11.72 -43.70
N LEU A 660 7.72 11.80 -44.26
CA LEU A 660 8.21 10.88 -45.27
C LEU A 660 8.40 9.47 -44.72
N GLN A 661 8.92 9.32 -43.51
CA GLN A 661 9.05 8.01 -42.85
C GLN A 661 7.68 7.40 -42.53
N ASP A 662 6.72 8.23 -42.07
CA ASP A 662 5.33 7.82 -41.86
C ASP A 662 4.69 7.38 -43.19
N LEU A 663 4.92 8.13 -44.27
CA LEU A 663 4.46 7.78 -45.62
C LEU A 663 5.07 6.45 -46.09
N ARG A 664 6.39 6.26 -45.97
CA ARG A 664 7.08 4.99 -46.29
C ARG A 664 6.42 3.80 -45.62
N LYS A 665 6.18 3.90 -44.31
CA LYS A 665 5.52 2.85 -43.53
C LYS A 665 4.12 2.57 -44.04
N SER A 666 3.34 3.61 -44.32
CA SER A 666 1.97 3.46 -44.85
C SER A 666 1.94 2.87 -46.27
N SER A 667 3.00 3.08 -47.06
CA SER A 667 3.20 2.54 -48.39
C SER A 667 3.84 1.14 -48.41
N GLY A 668 4.07 0.52 -47.25
CA GLY A 668 4.64 -0.83 -47.14
C GLY A 668 6.15 -0.92 -47.44
N LEU A 669 6.88 0.20 -47.35
CA LEU A 669 8.34 0.22 -47.47
C LEU A 669 8.99 0.10 -46.08
N GLU A 670 10.04 -0.70 -46.00
CA GLU A 670 10.84 -0.83 -44.78
C GLU A 670 11.75 0.39 -44.62
N VAL A 671 12.12 0.76 -43.38
CA VAL A 671 12.99 1.92 -43.10
C VAL A 671 14.37 1.77 -43.76
N SER A 672 14.85 0.53 -43.94
CA SER A 672 16.11 0.19 -44.59
C SER A 672 16.07 0.26 -46.13
N ASP A 673 14.88 0.34 -46.74
CA ASP A 673 14.77 0.39 -48.20
C ASP A 673 15.44 1.66 -48.77
N ARG A 674 16.04 1.54 -49.96
CA ARG A 674 16.51 2.70 -50.73
C ARG A 674 15.36 3.24 -51.57
N ILE A 675 15.15 4.55 -51.58
CA ILE A 675 13.98 5.17 -52.23
C ILE A 675 14.37 6.28 -53.19
N THR A 676 13.52 6.55 -54.17
CA THR A 676 13.54 7.79 -54.94
C THR A 676 12.39 8.68 -54.48
N VAL A 677 12.61 9.99 -54.44
CA VAL A 677 11.67 10.97 -53.90
C VAL A 677 11.51 12.13 -54.87
N VAL A 678 10.27 12.44 -55.23
CA VAL A 678 9.89 13.66 -55.95
C VAL A 678 9.00 14.49 -55.04
N MET A 679 9.42 15.72 -54.73
CA MET A 679 8.77 16.58 -53.76
C MET A 679 8.37 17.93 -54.36
N ALA A 680 7.08 18.25 -54.32
CA ALA A 680 6.57 19.58 -54.61
C ALA A 680 6.43 20.36 -53.30
N VAL A 681 7.08 21.53 -53.23
CA VAL A 681 7.09 22.39 -52.05
C VAL A 681 6.50 23.76 -52.43
N PRO A 682 5.62 24.35 -51.59
CA PRO A 682 5.12 25.70 -51.80
C PRO A 682 6.24 26.73 -51.98
N ALA A 683 6.00 27.75 -52.81
CA ALA A 683 7.02 28.75 -53.16
C ALA A 683 7.65 29.43 -51.94
N GLU A 684 6.87 29.67 -50.89
CA GLU A 684 7.29 30.28 -49.62
C GLU A 684 8.30 29.43 -48.84
N ARG A 685 8.33 28.11 -49.06
CA ARG A 685 9.23 27.16 -48.37
C ARG A 685 10.28 26.54 -49.29
N ALA A 686 10.32 26.95 -50.57
CA ALA A 686 11.25 26.42 -51.56
C ALA A 686 12.73 26.67 -51.19
N GLY A 687 13.03 27.83 -50.56
CA GLY A 687 14.37 28.14 -50.06
C GLY A 687 14.82 27.16 -48.97
N TRP A 688 13.96 26.90 -48.00
CA TRP A 688 14.22 25.97 -46.89
C TRP A 688 14.42 24.55 -47.38
N ALA A 689 13.57 24.10 -48.30
CA ALA A 689 13.66 22.77 -48.88
C ALA A 689 14.99 22.55 -49.63
N ARG A 690 15.45 23.54 -50.41
CA ARG A 690 16.74 23.44 -51.11
C ARG A 690 17.92 23.42 -50.13
N ALA A 691 17.89 24.27 -49.09
CA ALA A 691 18.96 24.35 -48.09
C ALA A 691 19.14 23.03 -47.32
N HIS A 692 18.05 22.31 -47.05
CA HIS A 692 18.07 21.05 -46.30
C HIS A 692 17.84 19.80 -47.16
N ARG A 693 17.99 19.90 -48.49
CA ARG A 693 17.76 18.77 -49.40
C ARG A 693 18.56 17.54 -49.00
N ASP A 694 19.86 17.71 -48.77
CA ASP A 694 20.77 16.60 -48.53
C ASP A 694 20.55 15.98 -47.14
N LEU A 695 20.16 16.79 -46.16
CA LEU A 695 19.72 16.31 -44.84
C LEU A 695 18.48 15.43 -44.98
N ILE A 696 17.44 15.93 -45.66
CA ILE A 696 16.19 15.17 -45.84
C ILE A 696 16.45 13.89 -46.62
N ALA A 697 17.22 13.97 -47.72
CA ALA A 697 17.55 12.82 -48.55
C ALA A 697 18.37 11.76 -47.80
N GLY A 698 19.35 12.17 -46.99
CA GLY A 698 20.18 11.27 -46.19
C GLY A 698 19.38 10.52 -45.14
N GLU A 699 18.57 11.23 -44.35
CA GLU A 699 17.77 10.68 -43.25
C GLU A 699 16.66 9.71 -43.69
N ILE A 700 16.26 9.78 -44.96
CA ILE A 700 15.29 8.87 -45.56
C ILE A 700 15.92 7.87 -46.53
N LEU A 701 17.25 7.76 -46.58
CA LEU A 701 17.98 6.84 -47.47
C LEU A 701 17.60 6.99 -48.96
N ALA A 702 17.33 8.23 -49.40
CA ALA A 702 16.97 8.51 -50.78
C ALA A 702 18.19 8.39 -51.71
N THR A 703 18.09 7.57 -52.75
CA THR A 703 19.10 7.46 -53.82
C THR A 703 18.94 8.53 -54.89
N ALA A 704 17.74 9.07 -55.05
CA ALA A 704 17.46 10.26 -55.85
C ALA A 704 16.41 11.13 -55.14
N PHE A 705 16.64 12.44 -55.12
CA PHE A 705 15.75 13.41 -54.49
C PHE A 705 15.60 14.65 -55.38
N GLU A 706 14.41 14.85 -55.93
CA GLU A 706 14.12 15.92 -56.89
C GLU A 706 12.96 16.80 -56.43
N PHE A 707 13.05 18.09 -56.74
CA PHE A 707 11.96 19.03 -56.54
C PHE A 707 11.16 19.17 -57.83
N GLY A 708 9.86 18.85 -57.80
CA GLY A 708 8.98 18.87 -58.96
C GLY A 708 7.58 18.39 -58.62
N GLU A 709 6.60 18.59 -59.52
CA GLU A 709 5.23 18.16 -59.28
C GLU A 709 5.11 16.63 -59.49
N PRO A 710 4.81 15.85 -58.43
CA PRO A 710 4.69 14.41 -58.53
C PRO A 710 3.39 13.99 -59.26
N ALA A 711 3.48 13.02 -60.17
CA ALA A 711 2.32 12.50 -60.93
C ALA A 711 1.25 11.88 -60.01
N ASP A 712 1.65 11.10 -59.00
CA ASP A 712 0.79 10.46 -57.99
C ASP A 712 1.13 10.94 -56.57
N GLY A 713 1.32 12.26 -56.39
CA GLY A 713 1.76 12.83 -55.12
C GLY A 713 0.73 12.78 -54.01
N VAL A 714 1.13 12.24 -52.86
CA VAL A 714 0.41 12.31 -51.59
C VAL A 714 0.74 13.62 -50.90
N GLU A 715 -0.27 14.34 -50.44
CA GLU A 715 -0.08 15.54 -49.63
C GLU A 715 0.37 15.16 -48.22
N ILE A 716 1.49 15.73 -47.79
CA ILE A 716 2.00 15.69 -46.41
C ILE A 716 1.82 17.09 -45.78
N GLY A 717 2.45 17.35 -44.63
CA GLY A 717 2.27 18.61 -43.91
C GLY A 717 2.70 19.85 -44.71
N ASP A 718 2.12 21.01 -44.34
CA ASP A 718 2.44 22.34 -44.89
C ASP A 718 2.27 22.48 -46.41
N GLY A 719 1.30 21.77 -47.01
CA GLY A 719 0.99 21.86 -48.44
C GLY A 719 2.08 21.27 -49.35
N VAL A 720 2.94 20.41 -48.81
CA VAL A 720 3.97 19.68 -49.56
C VAL A 720 3.37 18.41 -50.15
N ARG A 721 3.60 18.14 -51.43
CA ARG A 721 3.18 16.88 -52.08
C ARG A 721 4.39 16.03 -52.42
N VAL A 722 4.30 14.73 -52.18
CA VAL A 722 5.44 13.83 -52.37
C VAL A 722 5.02 12.53 -53.03
N ALA A 723 5.85 12.05 -53.95
CA ALA A 723 5.83 10.67 -54.41
C ALA A 723 7.13 9.97 -53.99
N ILE A 724 7.00 8.79 -53.43
CA ILE A 724 8.12 7.91 -53.08
C ILE A 724 8.01 6.62 -53.88
N ALA A 725 9.14 6.10 -54.36
CA ALA A 725 9.21 4.80 -55.01
C ALA A 725 10.43 4.03 -54.50
N ARG A 726 10.36 2.69 -54.52
CA ARG A 726 11.52 1.85 -54.21
C ARG A 726 12.60 2.07 -55.28
N GLY A 727 13.79 2.46 -54.86
CA GLY A 727 14.92 2.65 -55.75
C GLY A 727 15.38 1.31 -56.33
N SER A 728 15.71 1.27 -57.62
CA SER A 728 16.40 0.13 -58.21
C SER A 728 17.82 0.04 -57.65
N ALA A 729 18.24 -1.15 -57.24
CA ALA A 729 19.61 -1.40 -56.83
C ALA A 729 20.53 -1.22 -58.05
N LEU A 730 21.19 -0.06 -58.13
CA LEU A 730 22.30 0.15 -59.05
C LEU A 730 23.61 -0.21 -58.32
N GLY A 731 24.19 -1.35 -58.70
CA GLY A 731 25.61 -1.67 -58.47
C GLY A 731 25.91 -2.67 -57.36
N ALA A 732 25.79 -3.97 -57.67
CA ALA A 732 26.71 -4.99 -57.18
C ALA A 732 27.33 -5.65 -58.42
N GLU A 733 28.46 -5.11 -58.87
CA GLU A 733 29.52 -5.86 -59.58
C GLU A 733 30.73 -5.93 -58.66
#